data_AF-A0A9D3Z5H1-F1
#
_entry.id   AF-A0A9D3Z5H1-F1
#
_cell.length_a   1.000
_cell.length_b   1.000
_cell.length_c   1.000
_cell.angle_alpha   90.00
_cell.angle_beta   90.00
_cell.angle_gamma   90.00
#
_symmetry.space_group_name_H-M   'P 1'
#
loop_
_entity.id
_entity.type
_entity.pdbx_description
1 polymer ?
#
loop_
_entity_poly.entity_id
_entity_poly.type
_entity_poly.pdbx_seq_one_letter_code
_entity_poly.pdbx_strand_id
1 'polypeptide(L)'
;MHLSKKASQISLCNLENPALMYVSKKASQINLCNLEKPALMYVSKKASQISLCNLEKPALMYVSKKASQISLCNLEKPALMYVSKKASQISLCNLGNPALMYVSKKAPQISLCNLENPALIYVSKKASQISLCNLENPALIYVSKKASHINLCNLGNPALMNASKKASPISLCNLENSALMYVSKKASQKSLCNLGNPALMYVSTKASQISLCNLGNPALMYLSKKASPISLCNLENPALMYVSKKASPISLCNLENPALMYVSKKASQISLCNLGNPALMYVSTKASQISLCNLGNPALMYVSKKASQISLCNLENPALMYVSKKASQISLCNLGNPALMYVSKKASQISLCNLENPALMYVSKKASQISLCNLGNPALMYVSKKASQISLCNLGNPALMYVSKKASPISLCNLGNPALMYVSKKASPISLCNLENPALMYVSKKASQISLCNLGNPALNYVSKKASQISLCNLRNLPLLYVSKKASQINLCNEGNPALMYVSKKASQISLCNLGNPALMYVSKKASQISLCNLENPALMYVSKKASQISLCNLGNPALMYVSKKASQISLCNLGNPPLMYVSKKASHINLCNLGNPALMYVSKKASQISLCNLGNPVLMYVSKNASQISLCNLGNPALMYVSKKASKISLCNLVNPALMYVSKKASQISLCNLENPALMYVSKKASQISLCNLENPAQIYVSKKASQISLCNLENPALMYVSKKASQISLCNLGNPAPMYVSKKAPKISLCNLGNPALMYVSKKASQISLCNLGKPALMYVSK
;
A
#
# COMPACT_ATOMS: atom_id res chain seq x y z
N MET A 1 -15.68 -82.85 -45.48
CA MET A 1 -15.73 -82.94 -46.96
C MET A 1 -14.70 -81.99 -47.57
N HIS A 2 -13.83 -82.46 -48.48
CA HIS A 2 -12.78 -81.65 -49.12
C HIS A 2 -13.20 -81.28 -50.54
N LEU A 3 -13.71 -80.07 -50.75
CA LEU A 3 -14.17 -79.62 -52.08
C LEU A 3 -13.03 -78.86 -52.78
N SER A 4 -12.39 -79.52 -53.75
CA SER A 4 -11.34 -78.95 -54.60
C SER A 4 -11.71 -79.13 -56.08
N LYS A 5 -12.38 -78.12 -56.66
CA LYS A 5 -12.24 -77.62 -58.05
C LYS A 5 -13.38 -76.64 -58.42
N LYS A 6 -12.97 -75.54 -59.08
CA LYS A 6 -13.72 -74.60 -59.96
C LYS A 6 -15.23 -74.27 -59.71
N ALA A 7 -15.76 -74.33 -58.49
CA ALA A 7 -17.08 -73.74 -58.23
C ALA A 7 -17.02 -72.19 -58.29
N SER A 8 -17.74 -71.58 -59.23
CA SER A 8 -17.90 -70.12 -59.34
C SER A 8 -18.84 -69.59 -58.26
N GLN A 9 -19.83 -70.37 -57.82
CA GLN A 9 -20.76 -70.02 -56.75
C GLN A 9 -20.90 -71.20 -55.79
N ILE A 10 -21.04 -70.91 -54.49
CA ILE A 10 -21.32 -71.91 -53.45
C ILE A 10 -22.50 -71.38 -52.65
N SER A 11 -23.56 -72.18 -52.54
CA SER A 11 -24.70 -71.91 -51.68
C SER A 11 -24.96 -73.13 -50.80
N LEU A 12 -24.92 -73.00 -49.48
CA LEU A 12 -25.31 -74.06 -48.55
C LEU A 12 -26.36 -73.51 -47.61
N CYS A 13 -27.48 -74.21 -47.50
CA CYS A 13 -28.60 -73.81 -46.66
C CYS A 13 -29.12 -75.00 -45.86
N ASN A 14 -29.64 -74.75 -44.66
CA ASN A 14 -30.39 -75.72 -43.84
C ASN A 14 -29.57 -77.00 -43.51
N LEU A 15 -28.39 -76.85 -42.91
CA LEU A 15 -27.55 -77.97 -42.47
C LEU A 15 -27.25 -77.87 -40.97
N GLU A 16 -27.26 -79.01 -40.31
CA GLU A 16 -26.83 -79.15 -38.92
C GLU A 16 -25.37 -79.63 -38.84
N ASN A 17 -24.57 -78.96 -38.00
CA ASN A 17 -23.16 -79.29 -37.70
C ASN A 17 -22.22 -79.48 -38.91
N PRO A 18 -22.25 -78.64 -39.97
CA PRO A 18 -21.37 -78.85 -41.12
C PRO A 18 -19.91 -78.53 -40.79
N ALA A 19 -19.01 -79.50 -41.02
CA ALA A 19 -17.55 -79.33 -40.92
C ALA A 19 -16.90 -79.36 -42.32
N LEU A 20 -16.39 -78.22 -42.80
CA LEU A 20 -15.87 -78.09 -44.17
C LEU A 20 -14.52 -77.37 -44.22
N MET A 21 -13.61 -77.93 -45.02
CA MET A 21 -12.37 -77.27 -45.42
C MET A 21 -12.36 -77.08 -46.93
N TYR A 22 -12.29 -75.83 -47.37
CA TYR A 22 -12.36 -75.45 -48.76
C TYR A 22 -11.15 -74.64 -49.21
N VAL A 23 -10.54 -75.05 -50.32
CA VAL A 23 -9.34 -74.41 -50.88
C VAL A 23 -9.57 -74.12 -52.36
N SER A 24 -9.55 -72.85 -52.77
CA SER A 24 -9.79 -72.46 -54.17
C SER A 24 -8.85 -71.41 -54.76
N LYS A 25 -8.73 -71.43 -56.10
CA LYS A 25 -8.05 -70.36 -56.85
C LYS A 25 -8.97 -69.15 -57.10
N LYS A 26 -10.28 -69.36 -57.32
CA LYS A 26 -11.29 -68.31 -57.54
C LYS A 26 -12.65 -68.84 -57.07
N ALA A 27 -13.41 -68.01 -56.35
CA ALA A 27 -14.85 -68.14 -56.17
C ALA A 27 -15.49 -66.77 -56.44
N SER A 28 -16.63 -66.71 -57.12
CA SER A 28 -17.35 -65.44 -57.34
C SER A 28 -18.23 -65.13 -56.13
N GLN A 29 -19.05 -66.07 -55.67
CA GLN A 29 -19.98 -65.84 -54.54
C GLN A 29 -20.03 -67.05 -53.61
N ILE A 30 -20.16 -66.80 -52.32
CA ILE A 30 -20.36 -67.81 -51.27
C ILE A 30 -21.53 -67.33 -50.41
N ASN A 31 -22.62 -68.09 -50.38
CA ASN A 31 -23.78 -67.81 -49.55
C ASN A 31 -24.01 -68.98 -48.59
N LEU A 32 -24.01 -68.74 -47.29
CA LEU A 32 -24.40 -69.75 -46.30
C LEU A 32 -25.53 -69.21 -45.45
N CYS A 33 -26.63 -69.95 -45.38
CA CYS A 33 -27.82 -69.53 -44.65
C CYS A 33 -28.36 -70.64 -43.77
N ASN A 34 -28.94 -70.33 -42.60
CA ASN A 34 -29.66 -71.28 -41.76
C ASN A 34 -28.80 -72.53 -41.42
N LEU A 35 -27.64 -72.35 -40.78
CA LEU A 35 -26.80 -73.47 -40.34
C LEU A 35 -26.64 -73.45 -38.83
N GLU A 36 -26.71 -74.62 -38.20
CA GLU A 36 -26.42 -74.79 -36.79
C GLU A 36 -24.98 -75.28 -36.58
N LYS A 37 -24.22 -74.59 -35.72
CA LYS A 37 -22.84 -74.91 -35.31
C LYS A 37 -21.87 -75.24 -36.47
N PRO A 38 -21.81 -74.43 -37.55
CA PRO A 38 -20.90 -74.71 -38.66
C PRO A 38 -19.43 -74.48 -38.25
N ALA A 39 -18.55 -75.41 -38.61
CA ALA A 39 -17.10 -75.30 -38.45
C ALA A 39 -16.42 -75.26 -39.82
N LEU A 40 -16.04 -74.07 -40.31
CA LEU A 40 -15.59 -73.89 -41.68
C LEU A 40 -14.21 -73.24 -41.77
N MET A 41 -13.35 -73.82 -42.61
CA MET A 41 -12.06 -73.24 -42.98
C MET A 41 -12.01 -72.99 -44.49
N TYR A 42 -11.83 -71.74 -44.89
CA TYR A 42 -11.80 -71.34 -46.30
C TYR A 42 -10.50 -70.64 -46.67
N VAL A 43 -9.82 -71.13 -47.71
CA VAL A 43 -8.57 -70.57 -48.21
C VAL A 43 -8.70 -70.27 -49.70
N SER A 44 -8.55 -69.00 -50.12
CA SER A 44 -8.62 -68.64 -51.54
C SER A 44 -7.61 -67.61 -52.05
N LYS A 45 -7.36 -67.63 -53.37
CA LYS A 45 -6.64 -66.52 -54.02
C LYS A 45 -7.56 -65.32 -54.35
N LYS A 46 -8.83 -65.54 -54.73
CA LYS A 46 -9.82 -64.49 -55.01
C LYS A 46 -11.23 -64.96 -54.61
N ALA A 47 -11.94 -64.15 -53.84
CA ALA A 47 -13.39 -64.24 -53.65
C ALA A 47 -14.03 -62.89 -54.01
N SER A 48 -15.16 -62.86 -54.71
CA SER A 48 -15.83 -61.57 -54.99
C SER A 48 -16.81 -61.19 -53.88
N GLN A 49 -17.74 -62.07 -53.50
CA GLN A 49 -18.70 -61.80 -52.42
C GLN A 49 -18.87 -63.01 -51.49
N ILE A 50 -19.09 -62.73 -50.21
CA ILE A 50 -19.40 -63.73 -49.17
C ILE A 50 -20.58 -63.20 -48.37
N SER A 51 -21.65 -63.97 -48.27
CA SER A 51 -22.84 -63.66 -47.47
C SER A 51 -23.12 -64.80 -46.50
N LEU A 52 -23.17 -64.51 -45.20
CA LEU A 52 -23.52 -65.48 -44.16
C LEU A 52 -24.71 -64.96 -43.37
N CYS A 53 -25.81 -65.69 -43.33
CA CYS A 53 -27.04 -65.26 -42.66
C CYS A 53 -27.60 -66.36 -41.77
N ASN A 54 -28.19 -66.00 -40.62
CA ASN A 54 -28.93 -66.93 -39.75
C ASN A 54 -28.09 -68.17 -39.37
N LEU A 55 -26.95 -67.98 -38.69
CA LEU A 55 -26.13 -69.10 -38.20
C LEU A 55 -26.06 -69.08 -36.68
N GLU A 56 -26.23 -70.23 -36.05
CA GLU A 56 -25.98 -70.41 -34.63
C GLU A 56 -24.56 -70.92 -34.37
N LYS A 57 -23.83 -70.28 -33.46
CA LYS A 57 -22.50 -70.67 -32.98
C LYS A 57 -21.49 -71.03 -34.09
N PRO A 58 -21.34 -70.21 -35.16
CA PRO A 58 -20.42 -70.55 -36.24
C PRO A 58 -18.95 -70.34 -35.82
N ALA A 59 -18.09 -71.30 -36.13
CA ALA A 59 -16.64 -71.21 -35.99
C ALA A 59 -15.98 -71.15 -37.38
N LEU A 60 -15.55 -69.97 -37.82
CA LEU A 60 -15.08 -69.78 -39.19
C LEU A 60 -13.66 -69.21 -39.26
N MET A 61 -12.80 -69.82 -40.07
CA MET A 61 -11.51 -69.26 -40.45
C MET A 61 -11.45 -69.01 -41.95
N TYR A 62 -11.18 -67.77 -42.35
CA TYR A 62 -11.08 -67.35 -43.74
C TYR A 62 -9.73 -66.72 -44.06
N VAL A 63 -9.05 -67.24 -45.08
CA VAL A 63 -7.75 -66.74 -45.54
C VAL A 63 -7.82 -66.43 -47.03
N SER A 64 -7.57 -65.17 -47.42
CA SER A 64 -7.53 -64.81 -48.85
C SER A 64 -6.46 -63.83 -49.31
N LYS A 65 -6.11 -63.87 -50.60
CA LYS A 65 -5.31 -62.78 -51.21
C LYS A 65 -6.17 -61.57 -51.60
N LYS A 66 -7.40 -61.76 -52.08
CA LYS A 66 -8.37 -60.70 -52.42
C LYS A 66 -9.79 -61.14 -52.08
N ALA A 67 -10.53 -60.33 -51.33
CA ALA A 67 -11.98 -60.41 -51.20
C ALA A 67 -12.62 -59.06 -51.58
N SER A 68 -13.75 -59.02 -52.29
CA SER A 68 -14.37 -57.72 -52.61
C SER A 68 -15.37 -57.30 -51.53
N GLN A 69 -16.35 -58.13 -51.19
CA GLN A 69 -17.37 -57.82 -50.16
C GLN A 69 -17.66 -59.01 -49.25
N ILE A 70 -17.93 -58.73 -47.98
CA ILE A 70 -18.34 -59.72 -46.97
C ILE A 70 -19.52 -59.14 -46.21
N SER A 71 -20.62 -59.89 -46.12
CA SER A 71 -21.82 -59.53 -45.36
C SER A 71 -22.13 -60.66 -44.38
N LEU A 72 -22.22 -60.36 -43.08
CA LEU A 72 -22.69 -61.30 -42.07
C LEU A 72 -23.89 -60.71 -41.34
N CYS A 73 -25.00 -61.43 -41.29
CA CYS A 73 -26.23 -60.96 -40.67
C CYS A 73 -26.83 -62.04 -39.77
N ASN A 74 -27.44 -61.66 -38.65
CA ASN A 74 -28.20 -62.56 -37.78
C ASN A 74 -27.37 -63.79 -37.35
N LEU A 75 -26.24 -63.58 -36.67
CA LEU A 75 -25.43 -64.69 -36.15
C LEU A 75 -25.44 -64.67 -34.62
N GLU A 76 -25.63 -65.82 -33.99
CA GLU A 76 -25.54 -65.96 -32.54
C GLU A 76 -24.18 -66.59 -32.15
N LYS A 77 -23.44 -65.97 -31.24
CA LYS A 77 -22.13 -66.42 -30.72
C LYS A 77 -21.10 -66.82 -31.80
N PRO A 78 -20.86 -66.02 -32.85
CA PRO A 78 -19.88 -66.37 -33.88
C PRO A 78 -18.44 -66.19 -33.41
N ALA A 79 -17.58 -67.14 -33.74
CA ALA A 79 -16.13 -67.07 -33.56
C ALA A 79 -15.45 -67.04 -34.94
N LEU A 80 -14.98 -65.86 -35.37
CA LEU A 80 -14.48 -65.67 -36.74
C LEU A 80 -13.04 -65.15 -36.77
N MET A 81 -12.18 -65.81 -37.56
CA MET A 81 -10.87 -65.30 -37.91
C MET A 81 -10.76 -65.03 -39.40
N TYR A 82 -10.45 -63.80 -39.78
CA TYR A 82 -10.30 -63.39 -41.17
C TYR A 82 -8.91 -62.81 -41.43
N VAL A 83 -8.21 -63.36 -42.42
CA VAL A 83 -6.88 -62.93 -42.84
C VAL A 83 -6.88 -62.60 -44.32
N SER A 84 -6.56 -61.35 -44.70
CA SER A 84 -6.44 -61.00 -46.12
C SER A 84 -5.31 -60.06 -46.53
N LYS A 85 -4.86 -60.13 -47.79
CA LYS A 85 -3.98 -59.09 -48.35
C LYS A 85 -4.76 -57.84 -48.79
N LYS A 86 -5.95 -57.98 -49.37
CA LYS A 86 -6.83 -56.88 -49.79
C LYS A 86 -8.29 -57.27 -49.57
N ALA A 87 -9.06 -56.42 -48.89
CA ALA A 87 -10.52 -56.47 -48.86
C ALA A 87 -11.11 -55.09 -49.16
N SER A 88 -12.29 -55.02 -49.79
CA SER A 88 -12.92 -53.74 -50.17
C SER A 88 -14.03 -53.29 -49.20
N GLN A 89 -14.93 -54.19 -48.78
CA GLN A 89 -16.03 -53.87 -47.85
C GLN A 89 -16.38 -55.05 -46.93
N ILE A 90 -16.71 -54.76 -45.67
CA ILE A 90 -17.24 -55.72 -44.69
C ILE A 90 -18.44 -55.08 -43.98
N SER A 91 -19.57 -55.78 -43.96
CA SER A 91 -20.78 -55.38 -43.24
C SER A 91 -21.19 -56.48 -42.28
N LEU A 92 -21.29 -56.16 -40.99
CA LEU A 92 -21.73 -57.09 -39.95
C LEU A 92 -22.95 -56.50 -39.22
N CYS A 93 -24.08 -57.18 -39.23
CA CYS A 93 -25.33 -56.69 -38.64
C CYS A 93 -26.00 -57.74 -37.76
N ASN A 94 -26.65 -57.32 -36.67
CA ASN A 94 -27.50 -58.17 -35.81
C ASN A 94 -26.76 -59.42 -35.30
N LEU A 95 -25.83 -59.20 -34.37
CA LEU A 95 -24.88 -60.21 -33.92
C LEU A 95 -24.87 -60.29 -32.40
N GLY A 96 -25.20 -61.46 -31.86
CA GLY A 96 -25.14 -61.73 -30.42
C GLY A 96 -23.78 -62.30 -30.03
N ASN A 97 -23.08 -61.69 -29.07
CA ASN A 97 -21.81 -62.15 -28.49
C ASN A 97 -20.71 -62.59 -29.50
N PRO A 98 -20.36 -61.78 -30.52
CA PRO A 98 -19.36 -62.18 -31.52
C PRO A 98 -17.92 -62.03 -31.01
N ALA A 99 -17.07 -63.01 -31.31
CA ALA A 99 -15.62 -62.97 -31.12
C ALA A 99 -14.91 -62.94 -32.48
N LEU A 100 -14.44 -61.77 -32.93
CA LEU A 100 -13.91 -61.58 -34.28
C LEU A 100 -12.46 -61.09 -34.28
N MET A 101 -11.62 -61.74 -35.08
CA MET A 101 -10.26 -61.29 -35.36
C MET A 101 -10.06 -61.04 -36.86
N TYR A 102 -9.69 -59.81 -37.21
CA TYR A 102 -9.44 -59.40 -38.58
C TYR A 102 -8.01 -58.90 -38.77
N VAL A 103 -7.30 -59.50 -39.72
CA VAL A 103 -5.91 -59.14 -40.06
C VAL A 103 -5.80 -58.82 -41.55
N SER A 104 -5.36 -57.60 -41.90
CA SER A 104 -5.15 -57.27 -43.32
C SER A 104 -3.99 -56.32 -43.67
N LYS A 105 -3.49 -56.39 -44.91
CA LYS A 105 -2.55 -55.38 -45.43
C LYS A 105 -3.26 -54.11 -45.92
N LYS A 106 -4.36 -54.24 -46.67
CA LYS A 106 -5.23 -53.12 -47.08
C LYS A 106 -6.64 -53.44 -46.65
N ALA A 107 -7.18 -52.54 -45.87
CA ALA A 107 -8.33 -52.78 -45.05
C ALA A 107 -9.56 -52.03 -45.63
N PRO A 108 -10.72 -52.69 -45.59
CA PRO A 108 -11.94 -52.28 -46.27
C PRO A 108 -12.64 -51.10 -45.59
N GLN A 109 -13.74 -50.66 -46.20
CA GLN A 109 -14.84 -50.02 -45.49
C GLN A 109 -15.48 -51.03 -44.53
N ILE A 110 -15.60 -50.73 -43.25
CA ILE A 110 -16.19 -51.62 -42.26
C ILE A 110 -17.40 -50.94 -41.65
N SER A 111 -18.55 -51.61 -41.71
CA SER A 111 -19.77 -51.19 -41.03
C SER A 111 -20.21 -52.30 -40.09
N LEU A 112 -20.24 -52.03 -38.78
CA LEU A 112 -20.81 -52.95 -37.80
C LEU A 112 -22.01 -52.27 -37.13
N CYS A 113 -23.18 -52.90 -37.18
CA CYS A 113 -24.41 -52.36 -36.62
C CYS A 113 -25.14 -53.40 -35.75
N ASN A 114 -25.78 -52.96 -34.66
CA ASN A 114 -26.64 -53.79 -33.81
C ASN A 114 -25.90 -55.06 -33.31
N LEU A 115 -24.90 -54.86 -32.46
CA LEU A 115 -24.13 -55.97 -31.87
C LEU A 115 -24.21 -55.95 -30.35
N GLU A 116 -24.44 -57.10 -29.75
CA GLU A 116 -24.46 -57.29 -28.30
C GLU A 116 -23.17 -57.97 -27.83
N ASN A 117 -22.49 -57.38 -26.85
CA ASN A 117 -21.21 -57.79 -26.26
C ASN A 117 -20.13 -58.26 -27.28
N PRO A 118 -19.80 -57.47 -28.31
CA PRO A 118 -18.81 -57.87 -29.31
C PRO A 118 -17.37 -57.75 -28.81
N ALA A 119 -16.57 -58.79 -28.99
CA ALA A 119 -15.13 -58.79 -28.77
C ALA A 119 -14.38 -58.79 -30.11
N LEU A 120 -13.84 -57.62 -30.51
CA LEU A 120 -13.27 -57.42 -31.84
C LEU A 120 -11.80 -57.00 -31.80
N ILE A 121 -10.96 -57.72 -32.55
CA ILE A 121 -9.55 -57.36 -32.76
C ILE A 121 -9.30 -57.09 -34.23
N TYR A 122 -8.81 -55.89 -34.52
CA TYR A 122 -8.52 -55.43 -35.86
C TYR A 122 -7.08 -55.01 -36.04
N VAL A 123 -6.37 -55.65 -36.97
CA VAL A 123 -4.97 -55.34 -37.28
C VAL A 123 -4.81 -55.03 -38.76
N SER A 124 -4.35 -53.81 -39.09
CA SER A 124 -4.13 -53.44 -40.49
C SER A 124 -2.91 -52.57 -40.79
N LYS A 125 -2.37 -52.63 -42.02
CA LYS A 125 -1.38 -51.62 -42.47
C LYS A 125 -2.03 -50.33 -42.97
N LYS A 126 -3.20 -50.39 -43.62
CA LYS A 126 -3.94 -49.21 -44.14
C LYS A 126 -5.45 -49.49 -44.08
N ALA A 127 -6.22 -48.81 -43.25
CA ALA A 127 -7.69 -48.94 -43.21
C ALA A 127 -8.38 -47.69 -43.75
N SER A 128 -9.51 -47.89 -44.45
CA SER A 128 -10.23 -46.87 -45.22
C SER A 128 -11.18 -46.06 -44.35
N GLN A 129 -12.33 -46.61 -43.96
CA GLN A 129 -13.20 -46.03 -42.92
C GLN A 129 -13.84 -47.15 -42.10
N ILE A 130 -14.17 -46.85 -40.86
CA ILE A 130 -14.82 -47.77 -39.92
C ILE A 130 -16.01 -47.01 -39.32
N SER A 131 -17.19 -47.60 -39.43
CA SER A 131 -18.44 -47.11 -38.84
C SER A 131 -18.97 -48.18 -37.90
N LEU A 132 -19.17 -47.83 -36.62
CA LEU A 132 -19.75 -48.69 -35.60
C LEU A 132 -20.97 -47.99 -35.02
N CYS A 133 -22.14 -48.61 -35.12
CA CYS A 133 -23.40 -48.03 -34.65
C CYS A 133 -24.18 -49.04 -33.80
N ASN A 134 -24.82 -48.57 -32.72
CA ASN A 134 -25.69 -49.39 -31.88
C ASN A 134 -25.00 -50.68 -31.38
N LEU A 135 -23.96 -50.54 -30.56
CA LEU A 135 -23.31 -51.69 -29.91
C LEU A 135 -23.45 -51.59 -28.40
N GLU A 136 -23.80 -52.71 -27.77
CA GLU A 136 -23.89 -52.83 -26.33
C GLU A 136 -22.67 -53.58 -25.78
N ASN A 137 -22.00 -53.02 -24.77
CA ASN A 137 -20.77 -53.49 -24.13
C ASN A 137 -19.66 -53.97 -25.10
N PRO A 138 -19.26 -53.18 -26.13
CA PRO A 138 -18.25 -53.61 -27.08
C PRO A 138 -16.82 -53.52 -26.52
N ALA A 139 -16.05 -54.59 -26.70
CA ALA A 139 -14.61 -54.66 -26.41
C ALA A 139 -13.81 -54.65 -27.72
N LEU A 140 -13.17 -53.52 -28.03
CA LEU A 140 -12.61 -53.23 -29.36
C LEU A 140 -11.12 -52.90 -29.31
N ILE A 141 -10.29 -53.66 -30.03
CA ILE A 141 -8.86 -53.37 -30.19
C ILE A 141 -8.58 -53.10 -31.66
N TYR A 142 -8.11 -51.89 -31.95
CA TYR A 142 -7.74 -51.45 -33.30
C TYR A 142 -6.26 -51.09 -33.37
N VAL A 143 -5.52 -51.76 -34.24
CA VAL A 143 -4.09 -51.51 -34.47
C VAL A 143 -3.84 -51.22 -35.94
N SER A 144 -3.32 -50.03 -36.26
CA SER A 144 -2.96 -49.73 -37.65
C SER A 144 -1.74 -48.85 -37.90
N LYS A 145 -1.12 -48.98 -39.08
CA LYS A 145 -0.09 -48.01 -39.50
C LYS A 145 -0.70 -46.71 -40.03
N LYS A 146 -1.84 -46.78 -40.72
CA LYS A 146 -2.61 -45.64 -41.24
C LYS A 146 -4.10 -45.98 -41.16
N ALA A 147 -4.90 -45.18 -40.48
CA ALA A 147 -6.37 -45.25 -40.50
C ALA A 147 -6.91 -44.01 -41.21
N SER A 148 -7.93 -44.11 -42.08
CA SER A 148 -8.47 -42.94 -42.78
C SER A 148 -9.73 -42.29 -42.18
N HIS A 149 -10.62 -42.93 -41.42
CA HIS A 149 -11.66 -42.28 -40.59
C HIS A 149 -12.30 -43.32 -39.65
N ILE A 150 -12.69 -42.93 -38.42
CA ILE A 150 -13.42 -43.81 -37.48
C ILE A 150 -14.61 -43.03 -36.92
N ASN A 151 -15.82 -43.54 -37.15
CA ASN A 151 -17.06 -43.02 -36.61
C ASN A 151 -17.70 -44.06 -35.70
N LEU A 152 -17.92 -43.71 -34.43
CA LEU A 152 -18.65 -44.55 -33.48
C LEU A 152 -19.86 -43.79 -32.95
N CYS A 153 -21.04 -44.38 -33.04
CA CYS A 153 -22.30 -43.79 -32.60
C CYS A 153 -23.11 -44.77 -31.76
N ASN A 154 -23.81 -44.29 -30.73
CA ASN A 154 -24.73 -45.07 -29.90
C ASN A 154 -24.08 -46.34 -29.33
N LEU A 155 -23.12 -46.17 -28.42
CA LEU A 155 -22.43 -47.29 -27.77
C LEU A 155 -22.74 -47.29 -26.27
N GLY A 156 -23.27 -48.41 -25.76
CA GLY A 156 -23.40 -48.66 -24.33
C GLY A 156 -22.12 -49.29 -23.77
N ASN A 157 -21.52 -48.71 -22.74
CA ASN A 157 -20.33 -49.18 -22.02
C ASN A 157 -19.15 -49.69 -22.90
N PRO A 158 -18.66 -48.93 -23.91
CA PRO A 158 -17.60 -49.41 -24.78
C PRO A 158 -16.21 -49.38 -24.11
N ALA A 159 -15.44 -50.45 -24.29
CA ALA A 159 -14.02 -50.53 -23.96
C ALA A 159 -13.20 -50.57 -25.26
N LEU A 160 -12.54 -49.47 -25.61
CA LEU A 160 -11.83 -49.33 -26.89
C LEU A 160 -10.37 -48.95 -26.74
N MET A 161 -9.51 -49.69 -27.44
CA MET A 161 -8.09 -49.37 -27.57
C MET A 161 -7.73 -49.15 -29.06
N ASN A 162 -7.28 -47.95 -29.41
CA ASN A 162 -6.80 -47.64 -30.75
C ASN A 162 -5.34 -47.21 -30.73
N ALA A 163 -4.49 -48.03 -31.35
CA ALA A 163 -3.07 -47.77 -31.52
C ALA A 163 -2.74 -47.53 -33.01
N SER A 164 -2.25 -46.33 -33.36
CA SER A 164 -1.87 -46.05 -34.74
C SER A 164 -0.65 -45.16 -34.96
N LYS A 165 0.08 -45.37 -36.07
CA LYS A 165 1.20 -44.46 -36.42
C LYS A 165 0.70 -43.13 -36.99
N LYS A 166 -0.36 -43.15 -37.80
CA LYS A 166 -1.06 -41.97 -38.32
C LYS A 166 -2.57 -42.18 -38.18
N ALA A 167 -3.18 -41.47 -37.24
CA ALA A 167 -4.63 -41.45 -37.05
C ALA A 167 -5.24 -40.31 -37.87
N SER A 168 -6.31 -40.61 -38.59
CA SER A 168 -7.23 -39.64 -39.20
C SER A 168 -8.31 -39.17 -38.21
N PRO A 169 -9.24 -38.29 -38.64
CA PRO A 169 -10.29 -37.81 -37.76
C PRO A 169 -11.12 -38.93 -37.13
N ILE A 170 -11.42 -38.76 -35.85
CA ILE A 170 -12.28 -39.66 -35.07
C ILE A 170 -13.48 -38.85 -34.60
N SER A 171 -14.68 -39.36 -34.87
CA SER A 171 -15.95 -38.81 -34.38
C SER A 171 -16.61 -39.84 -33.47
N LEU A 172 -16.95 -39.42 -32.25
CA LEU A 172 -17.62 -40.23 -31.24
C LEU A 172 -18.87 -39.49 -30.77
N CYS A 173 -20.05 -40.11 -30.90
CA CYS A 173 -21.31 -39.50 -30.52
C CYS A 173 -22.17 -40.50 -29.71
N ASN A 174 -22.83 -40.03 -28.65
CA ASN A 174 -23.76 -40.82 -27.83
C ASN A 174 -23.10 -42.09 -27.25
N LEU A 175 -22.15 -41.91 -26.34
CA LEU A 175 -21.52 -43.01 -25.62
C LEU A 175 -21.86 -42.94 -24.14
N GLU A 176 -22.31 -44.04 -23.56
CA GLU A 176 -22.54 -44.16 -22.12
C GLU A 176 -21.39 -44.95 -21.47
N ASN A 177 -20.92 -44.49 -20.31
CA ASN A 177 -19.82 -45.06 -19.50
C ASN A 177 -18.68 -45.71 -20.31
N SER A 178 -17.96 -44.90 -21.08
CA SER A 178 -16.94 -45.40 -22.01
C SER A 178 -15.53 -45.40 -21.43
N ALA A 179 -14.74 -46.43 -21.73
CA ALA A 179 -13.32 -46.49 -21.44
C ALA A 179 -12.52 -46.52 -22.76
N LEU A 180 -11.95 -45.38 -23.17
CA LEU A 180 -11.25 -45.27 -24.45
C LEU A 180 -9.76 -44.91 -24.28
N MET A 181 -8.89 -45.71 -24.89
CA MET A 181 -7.46 -45.46 -24.95
C MET A 181 -7.00 -45.24 -26.39
N TYR A 182 -6.37 -44.10 -26.64
CA TYR A 182 -5.85 -43.71 -27.95
C TYR A 182 -4.35 -43.45 -27.89
N VAL A 183 -3.58 -44.23 -28.62
CA VAL A 183 -2.12 -44.08 -28.72
C VAL A 183 -1.75 -43.78 -30.17
N SER A 184 -1.14 -42.62 -30.42
CA SER A 184 -0.72 -42.29 -31.78
C SER A 184 0.59 -41.53 -31.92
N LYS A 185 1.32 -41.74 -33.03
CA LYS A 185 2.48 -40.89 -33.34
C LYS A 185 2.03 -39.54 -33.90
N LYS A 186 1.09 -39.52 -34.85
CA LYS A 186 0.43 -38.32 -35.38
C LYS A 186 -1.07 -38.53 -35.39
N ALA A 187 -1.83 -37.61 -34.82
CA ALA A 187 -3.29 -37.61 -34.92
C ALA A 187 -3.81 -36.39 -35.68
N SER A 188 -4.94 -36.60 -36.35
CA SER A 188 -5.82 -35.59 -36.95
C SER A 188 -6.98 -35.21 -35.99
N GLN A 189 -7.86 -34.29 -36.41
CA GLN A 189 -8.89 -33.67 -35.57
C GLN A 189 -9.77 -34.70 -34.85
N LYS A 190 -10.18 -34.40 -33.62
CA LYS A 190 -11.09 -35.27 -32.86
C LYS A 190 -12.27 -34.48 -32.35
N SER A 191 -13.46 -35.01 -32.59
CA SER A 191 -14.72 -34.49 -32.09
C SER A 191 -15.39 -35.57 -31.24
N LEU A 192 -15.72 -35.22 -30.00
CA LEU A 192 -16.51 -36.08 -29.12
C LEU A 192 -17.70 -35.27 -28.61
N CYS A 193 -18.91 -35.80 -28.78
CA CYS A 193 -20.15 -35.13 -28.39
C CYS A 193 -21.08 -36.10 -27.65
N ASN A 194 -21.81 -35.61 -26.64
CA ASN A 194 -22.84 -36.35 -25.91
C ASN A 194 -22.29 -37.66 -25.30
N LEU A 195 -21.39 -37.55 -24.32
CA LEU A 195 -20.88 -38.70 -23.58
C LEU A 195 -21.30 -38.62 -22.11
N GLY A 196 -21.81 -39.71 -21.53
CA GLY A 196 -22.18 -39.76 -20.11
C GLY A 196 -20.96 -39.63 -19.19
N ASN A 197 -20.30 -40.75 -18.87
CA ASN A 197 -19.11 -40.77 -18.00
C ASN A 197 -17.90 -41.39 -18.71
N PRO A 198 -17.22 -40.66 -19.62
CA PRO A 198 -16.10 -41.22 -20.35
C PRO A 198 -14.78 -41.13 -19.57
N ALA A 199 -14.08 -42.25 -19.47
CA ALA A 199 -12.68 -42.33 -19.09
C ALA A 199 -11.80 -42.37 -20.35
N LEU A 200 -11.14 -41.27 -20.71
CA LEU A 200 -10.33 -41.15 -21.92
C LEU A 200 -8.86 -40.95 -21.60
N MET A 201 -8.01 -41.84 -22.13
CA MET A 201 -6.57 -41.64 -22.15
C MET A 201 -6.09 -41.39 -23.58
N TYR A 202 -5.42 -40.26 -23.80
CA TYR A 202 -4.83 -39.91 -25.09
C TYR A 202 -3.33 -39.67 -24.96
N VAL A 203 -2.56 -40.44 -25.74
CA VAL A 203 -1.09 -40.34 -25.78
C VAL A 203 -0.65 -40.06 -27.22
N SER A 204 0.03 -38.93 -27.45
CA SER A 204 0.58 -38.65 -28.78
C SER A 204 1.90 -37.88 -28.85
N THR A 205 2.61 -38.01 -29.97
CA THR A 205 3.80 -37.16 -30.20
C THR A 205 3.45 -35.82 -30.89
N LYS A 206 2.44 -35.82 -31.76
CA LYS A 206 1.86 -34.63 -32.41
C LYS A 206 0.35 -34.83 -32.50
N ALA A 207 -0.42 -34.02 -31.78
CA ALA A 207 -1.86 -33.97 -31.94
C ALA A 207 -2.26 -32.73 -32.75
N SER A 208 -3.41 -32.81 -33.41
CA SER A 208 -4.19 -31.69 -33.90
C SER A 208 -5.35 -31.37 -32.94
N GLN A 209 -6.23 -30.46 -33.32
CA GLN A 209 -7.33 -29.93 -32.50
C GLN A 209 -8.21 -31.03 -31.89
N ILE A 210 -8.58 -30.83 -30.61
CA ILE A 210 -9.56 -31.64 -29.88
C ILE A 210 -10.74 -30.74 -29.50
N SER A 211 -11.95 -31.18 -29.85
CA SER A 211 -13.20 -30.57 -29.42
C SER A 211 -14.02 -31.61 -28.65
N LEU A 212 -14.36 -31.32 -27.39
CA LEU A 212 -15.29 -32.14 -26.59
C LEU A 212 -16.46 -31.27 -26.15
N CYS A 213 -17.68 -31.71 -26.40
CA CYS A 213 -18.90 -30.98 -26.05
C CYS A 213 -19.94 -31.89 -25.39
N ASN A 214 -20.69 -31.37 -24.41
CA ASN A 214 -21.79 -32.07 -23.73
C ASN A 214 -21.33 -33.42 -23.14
N LEU A 215 -20.52 -33.35 -22.09
CA LEU A 215 -20.09 -34.53 -21.35
C LEU A 215 -20.66 -34.46 -19.94
N GLY A 216 -21.11 -35.59 -19.39
CA GLY A 216 -21.47 -35.75 -17.98
C GLY A 216 -20.22 -35.64 -17.12
N ASN A 217 -19.72 -36.73 -16.50
CA ASN A 217 -18.52 -36.70 -15.64
C ASN A 217 -17.28 -37.32 -16.34
N PRO A 218 -16.55 -36.56 -17.17
CA PRO A 218 -15.39 -37.10 -17.89
C PRO A 218 -14.13 -37.13 -17.04
N ALA A 219 -13.42 -38.26 -17.10
CA ALA A 219 -12.04 -38.39 -16.60
C ALA A 219 -11.08 -38.44 -17.79
N LEU A 220 -10.36 -37.34 -18.05
CA LEU A 220 -9.52 -37.20 -19.24
C LEU A 220 -8.05 -37.03 -18.89
N MET A 221 -7.21 -37.87 -19.49
CA MET A 221 -5.76 -37.73 -19.43
C MET A 221 -5.18 -37.51 -20.84
N TYR A 222 -4.54 -36.37 -21.03
CA TYR A 222 -3.91 -35.99 -22.29
C TYR A 222 -2.40 -35.80 -22.13
N LEU A 223 -1.64 -36.65 -22.83
CA LEU A 223 -0.18 -36.63 -22.84
C LEU A 223 0.35 -36.32 -24.24
N SER A 224 1.08 -35.22 -24.41
CA SER A 224 1.70 -34.93 -25.71
C SER A 224 3.06 -34.22 -25.73
N LYS A 225 3.87 -34.49 -26.76
CA LYS A 225 5.10 -33.71 -27.01
C LYS A 225 4.79 -32.35 -27.66
N LYS A 226 3.83 -32.30 -28.59
CA LYS A 226 3.31 -31.08 -29.22
C LYS A 226 1.80 -31.20 -29.32
N ALA A 227 1.09 -30.35 -28.59
CA ALA A 227 -0.36 -30.27 -28.69
C ALA A 227 -0.80 -29.12 -29.60
N SER A 228 -2.01 -29.28 -30.10
CA SER A 228 -2.80 -28.28 -30.81
C SER A 228 -3.89 -27.73 -29.89
N PRO A 229 -4.71 -26.76 -30.36
CA PRO A 229 -5.74 -26.15 -29.52
C PRO A 229 -6.72 -27.19 -28.96
N ILE A 230 -7.14 -26.99 -27.71
CA ILE A 230 -8.19 -27.78 -27.05
C ILE A 230 -9.36 -26.86 -26.76
N SER A 231 -10.56 -27.28 -27.16
CA SER A 231 -11.83 -26.61 -26.84
C SER A 231 -12.74 -27.59 -26.11
N LEU A 232 -13.10 -27.28 -24.86
CA LEU A 232 -14.05 -28.08 -24.08
C LEU A 232 -15.23 -27.19 -23.68
N CYS A 233 -16.46 -27.63 -23.96
CA CYS A 233 -17.67 -26.88 -23.66
C CYS A 233 -18.73 -27.79 -23.01
N ASN A 234 -19.49 -27.26 -22.05
CA ASN A 234 -20.62 -27.93 -21.40
C ASN A 234 -20.21 -29.29 -20.81
N LEU A 235 -19.39 -29.29 -19.75
CA LEU A 235 -19.04 -30.51 -19.03
C LEU A 235 -19.41 -30.38 -17.54
N GLU A 236 -19.95 -31.45 -16.97
CA GLU A 236 -20.30 -31.55 -15.56
C GLU A 236 -19.17 -32.25 -14.76
N ASN A 237 -18.69 -31.64 -13.68
CA ASN A 237 -17.62 -32.18 -12.81
C ASN A 237 -16.42 -32.85 -13.54
N PRO A 238 -15.80 -32.22 -14.56
CA PRO A 238 -14.73 -32.89 -15.31
C PRO A 238 -13.43 -32.98 -14.50
N ALA A 239 -12.79 -34.15 -14.56
CA ALA A 239 -11.45 -34.38 -14.01
C ALA A 239 -10.43 -34.48 -15.15
N LEU A 240 -9.66 -33.40 -15.38
CA LEU A 240 -8.77 -33.28 -16.54
C LEU A 240 -7.30 -33.15 -16.14
N MET A 241 -6.46 -34.00 -16.70
CA MET A 241 -5.01 -33.90 -16.60
C MET A 241 -4.38 -33.69 -17.98
N TYR A 242 -3.70 -32.57 -18.16
CA TYR A 242 -3.03 -32.23 -19.40
C TYR A 242 -1.53 -32.04 -19.17
N VAL A 243 -0.70 -32.83 -19.87
CA VAL A 243 0.76 -32.71 -19.80
C VAL A 243 1.34 -32.52 -21.20
N SER A 244 2.11 -31.45 -21.39
CA SER A 244 2.78 -31.24 -22.67
C SER A 244 4.14 -30.52 -22.64
N LYS A 245 4.99 -30.80 -23.62
CA LYS A 245 6.24 -30.04 -23.80
C LYS A 245 6.02 -28.70 -24.51
N LYS A 246 5.06 -28.63 -25.43
CA LYS A 246 4.59 -27.40 -26.10
C LYS A 246 3.08 -27.48 -26.25
N ALA A 247 2.38 -26.54 -25.63
CA ALA A 247 0.93 -26.42 -25.75
C ALA A 247 0.54 -25.21 -26.60
N SER A 248 -0.51 -25.42 -27.36
CA SER A 248 -1.30 -24.40 -28.04
C SER A 248 -2.40 -23.84 -27.10
N PRO A 249 -3.23 -22.88 -27.56
CA PRO A 249 -4.29 -22.30 -26.75
C PRO A 249 -5.27 -23.34 -26.19
N ILE A 250 -5.71 -23.15 -24.95
CA ILE A 250 -6.80 -23.92 -24.34
C ILE A 250 -7.97 -22.97 -24.08
N SER A 251 -9.16 -23.37 -24.52
CA SER A 251 -10.42 -22.68 -24.24
C SER A 251 -11.38 -23.63 -23.53
N LEU A 252 -11.80 -23.29 -22.32
CA LEU A 252 -12.81 -24.05 -21.58
C LEU A 252 -13.98 -23.14 -21.23
N CYS A 253 -15.19 -23.56 -21.55
CA CYS A 253 -16.41 -22.78 -21.32
C CYS A 253 -17.51 -23.64 -20.70
N ASN A 254 -18.32 -23.05 -19.81
CA ASN A 254 -19.51 -23.69 -19.22
C ASN A 254 -19.16 -25.03 -18.55
N LEU A 255 -18.39 -24.95 -17.47
CA LEU A 255 -17.95 -26.11 -16.70
C LEU A 255 -18.49 -26.04 -15.28
N GLU A 256 -19.14 -27.09 -14.82
CA GLU A 256 -19.56 -27.19 -13.43
C GLU A 256 -18.51 -27.97 -12.61
N ASN A 257 -18.02 -27.41 -11.50
CA ASN A 257 -17.02 -27.97 -10.58
C ASN A 257 -15.83 -28.73 -11.22
N PRO A 258 -15.06 -28.12 -12.14
CA PRO A 258 -13.97 -28.80 -12.83
C PRO A 258 -12.72 -28.92 -11.95
N ALA A 259 -12.10 -30.10 -11.97
CA ALA A 259 -10.79 -30.37 -11.37
C ALA A 259 -9.74 -30.50 -12.48
N LEU A 260 -8.90 -29.46 -12.65
CA LEU A 260 -7.95 -29.39 -13.78
C LEU A 260 -6.50 -29.32 -13.31
N MET A 261 -5.67 -30.21 -13.84
CA MET A 261 -4.22 -30.14 -13.70
C MET A 261 -3.57 -29.92 -15.06
N TYR A 262 -2.88 -28.80 -15.21
CA TYR A 262 -2.15 -28.46 -16.43
C TYR A 262 -0.65 -28.34 -16.14
N VAL A 263 0.15 -29.12 -16.86
CA VAL A 263 1.61 -29.09 -16.76
C VAL A 263 2.22 -28.87 -18.14
N SER A 264 2.95 -27.78 -18.33
CA SER A 264 3.68 -27.58 -19.58
C SER A 264 5.02 -26.88 -19.51
N LYS A 265 5.93 -27.21 -20.45
CA LYS A 265 7.18 -26.45 -20.58
C LYS A 265 6.92 -25.09 -21.24
N LYS A 266 6.04 -25.00 -22.24
CA LYS A 266 5.63 -23.74 -22.90
C LYS A 266 4.13 -23.75 -23.15
N ALA A 267 3.41 -22.76 -22.65
CA ALA A 267 2.01 -22.51 -22.94
C ALA A 267 1.82 -21.16 -23.63
N SER A 268 0.95 -21.10 -24.64
CA SER A 268 0.59 -19.86 -25.33
C SER A 268 -0.50 -19.09 -24.56
N GLN A 269 -1.74 -19.56 -24.61
CA GLN A 269 -2.91 -18.86 -24.08
C GLN A 269 -3.83 -19.85 -23.37
N ILE A 270 -4.43 -19.42 -22.26
CA ILE A 270 -5.49 -20.15 -21.57
C ILE A 270 -6.63 -19.18 -21.35
N SER A 271 -7.83 -19.56 -21.79
CA SER A 271 -9.07 -18.84 -21.57
C SER A 271 -10.07 -19.76 -20.88
N LEU A 272 -10.50 -19.41 -19.68
CA LEU A 272 -11.54 -20.14 -18.94
C LEU A 272 -12.69 -19.17 -18.67
N CYS A 273 -13.90 -19.53 -19.12
CA CYS A 273 -15.10 -18.71 -18.95
C CYS A 273 -16.25 -19.53 -18.37
N ASN A 274 -17.06 -18.93 -17.50
CA ASN A 274 -18.28 -19.53 -16.94
C ASN A 274 -18.01 -20.89 -16.27
N LEU A 275 -17.27 -20.88 -15.16
CA LEU A 275 -16.98 -22.11 -14.40
C LEU A 275 -17.58 -22.03 -12.99
N GLY A 276 -18.39 -23.02 -12.62
CA GLY A 276 -18.83 -23.24 -11.23
C GLY A 276 -17.68 -23.85 -10.43
N ASN A 277 -17.32 -23.24 -9.30
CA ASN A 277 -16.33 -23.69 -8.29
C ASN A 277 -15.14 -24.54 -8.81
N PRO A 278 -14.26 -24.00 -9.66
CA PRO A 278 -13.16 -24.77 -10.25
C PRO A 278 -11.97 -24.95 -9.30
N ALA A 279 -11.38 -26.14 -9.30
CA ALA A 279 -10.10 -26.44 -8.66
C ALA A 279 -9.00 -26.60 -9.71
N LEU A 280 -8.13 -25.59 -9.87
CA LEU A 280 -7.14 -25.54 -10.95
C LEU A 280 -5.70 -25.50 -10.43
N MET A 281 -4.88 -26.41 -10.93
CA MET A 281 -3.43 -26.36 -10.76
C MET A 281 -2.74 -26.18 -12.11
N TYR A 282 -1.99 -25.08 -12.24
CA TYR A 282 -1.20 -24.78 -13.42
C TYR A 282 0.28 -24.69 -13.07
N VAL A 283 1.09 -25.49 -13.78
CA VAL A 283 2.55 -25.48 -13.66
C VAL A 283 3.19 -25.27 -15.02
N SER A 284 3.94 -24.18 -15.20
CA SER A 284 4.72 -24.00 -16.42
C SER A 284 6.07 -23.30 -16.31
N THR A 285 6.95 -23.55 -17.29
CA THR A 285 8.22 -22.78 -17.36
C THR A 285 8.07 -21.45 -18.09
N LYS A 286 7.11 -21.34 -19.02
CA LYS A 286 6.78 -20.11 -19.75
C LYS A 286 5.29 -20.11 -20.09
N ALA A 287 4.57 -19.11 -19.63
CA ALA A 287 3.20 -18.81 -20.03
C ALA A 287 3.13 -17.40 -20.63
N SER A 288 2.43 -17.22 -21.75
CA SER A 288 2.20 -15.88 -22.32
C SER A 288 1.01 -15.19 -21.69
N GLN A 289 -0.22 -15.72 -21.86
CA GLN A 289 -1.43 -15.07 -21.36
C GLN A 289 -2.40 -16.06 -20.72
N ILE A 290 -3.07 -15.61 -19.66
CA ILE A 290 -4.10 -16.34 -18.94
C ILE A 290 -5.25 -15.37 -18.70
N SER A 291 -6.45 -15.75 -19.14
CA SER A 291 -7.69 -15.01 -18.95
C SER A 291 -8.70 -15.91 -18.26
N LEU A 292 -9.21 -15.49 -17.11
CA LEU A 292 -10.26 -16.19 -16.37
C LEU A 292 -11.41 -15.20 -16.14
N CYS A 293 -12.61 -15.55 -16.59
CA CYS A 293 -13.79 -14.70 -16.48
C CYS A 293 -15.00 -15.49 -15.95
N ASN A 294 -15.83 -14.86 -15.11
CA ASN A 294 -17.09 -15.42 -14.61
C ASN A 294 -16.89 -16.78 -13.94
N LEU A 295 -16.19 -16.79 -12.79
CA LEU A 295 -16.01 -18.00 -11.98
C LEU A 295 -16.65 -17.78 -10.62
N GLY A 296 -17.34 -18.79 -10.07
CA GLY A 296 -17.94 -18.73 -8.72
C GLY A 296 -16.86 -18.68 -7.63
N ASN A 297 -16.57 -19.82 -7.00
CA ASN A 297 -15.54 -19.93 -5.95
C ASN A 297 -14.32 -20.74 -6.43
N PRO A 298 -13.39 -20.13 -7.20
CA PRO A 298 -12.25 -20.85 -7.74
C PRO A 298 -11.12 -21.02 -6.71
N ALA A 299 -10.56 -22.22 -6.64
CA ALA A 299 -9.30 -22.51 -5.95
C ALA A 299 -8.19 -22.68 -6.98
N LEU A 300 -7.31 -21.68 -7.12
CA LEU A 300 -6.28 -21.66 -8.17
C LEU A 300 -4.87 -21.65 -7.60
N MET A 301 -4.04 -22.59 -8.06
CA MET A 301 -2.61 -22.58 -7.82
C MET A 301 -1.86 -22.41 -9.15
N TYR A 302 -1.10 -21.33 -9.25
CA TYR A 302 -0.27 -21.04 -10.41
C TYR A 302 1.21 -20.98 -10.04
N VAL A 303 2.01 -21.80 -10.71
CA VAL A 303 3.46 -21.82 -10.55
C VAL A 303 4.14 -21.62 -11.90
N SER A 304 4.93 -20.54 -12.05
CA SER A 304 5.74 -20.39 -13.25
C SER A 304 7.11 -19.74 -13.12
N LYS A 305 8.02 -20.09 -14.05
CA LYS A 305 9.31 -19.39 -14.15
C LYS A 305 9.16 -18.03 -14.85
N LYS A 306 8.24 -17.88 -15.79
CA LYS A 306 7.94 -16.63 -16.51
C LYS A 306 6.46 -16.60 -16.91
N ALA A 307 5.75 -15.55 -16.48
CA ALA A 307 4.41 -15.22 -16.96
C ALA A 307 4.43 -13.80 -17.56
N SER A 308 3.79 -13.60 -18.72
CA SER A 308 3.70 -12.26 -19.30
C SER A 308 2.48 -11.51 -18.79
N GLN A 309 1.26 -12.02 -18.99
CA GLN A 309 0.02 -11.35 -18.57
C GLN A 309 -0.98 -12.32 -17.93
N ILE A 310 -1.68 -11.84 -16.91
CA ILE A 310 -2.74 -12.55 -16.21
C ILE A 310 -3.89 -11.57 -16.00
N SER A 311 -5.09 -11.94 -16.45
CA SER A 311 -6.31 -11.17 -16.28
C SER A 311 -7.36 -12.05 -15.62
N LEU A 312 -7.87 -11.65 -14.46
CA LEU A 312 -9.00 -12.31 -13.79
C LEU A 312 -10.12 -11.28 -13.59
N CYS A 313 -11.32 -11.59 -14.08
CA CYS A 313 -12.48 -10.71 -14.00
C CYS A 313 -13.73 -11.45 -13.51
N ASN A 314 -14.57 -10.78 -12.72
CA ASN A 314 -15.86 -11.30 -12.25
C ASN A 314 -15.73 -12.64 -11.52
N LEU A 315 -15.12 -12.62 -10.33
CA LEU A 315 -14.98 -13.81 -9.47
C LEU A 315 -15.60 -13.53 -8.10
N GLU A 316 -16.42 -14.42 -7.56
CA GLU A 316 -17.09 -14.17 -6.27
C GLU A 316 -16.10 -14.28 -5.10
N ASN A 317 -15.65 -15.49 -4.76
CA ASN A 317 -14.70 -15.71 -3.65
C ASN A 317 -13.51 -16.58 -4.08
N PRO A 318 -12.54 -16.00 -4.80
CA PRO A 318 -11.40 -16.76 -5.30
C PRO A 318 -10.31 -16.93 -4.23
N ALA A 319 -9.80 -18.15 -4.10
CA ALA A 319 -8.61 -18.47 -3.34
C ALA A 319 -7.44 -18.70 -4.30
N LEU A 320 -6.53 -17.73 -4.42
CA LEU A 320 -5.46 -17.75 -5.43
C LEU A 320 -4.07 -17.75 -4.80
N MET A 321 -3.26 -18.72 -5.19
CA MET A 321 -1.83 -18.73 -4.93
C MET A 321 -1.04 -18.59 -6.23
N TYR A 322 -0.25 -17.53 -6.32
CA TYR A 322 0.62 -17.27 -7.45
C TYR A 322 2.09 -17.25 -7.03
N VAL A 323 2.90 -18.11 -7.66
CA VAL A 323 4.34 -18.16 -7.45
C VAL A 323 5.07 -18.00 -8.77
N SER A 324 5.87 -16.92 -8.91
CA SER A 324 6.71 -16.80 -10.09
C SER A 324 8.08 -16.16 -9.92
N LYS A 325 9.01 -16.53 -10.81
CA LYS A 325 10.33 -15.87 -10.87
C LYS A 325 10.26 -14.51 -11.58
N LYS A 326 9.36 -14.35 -12.56
CA LYS A 326 9.11 -13.09 -13.29
C LYS A 326 7.64 -13.04 -13.74
N ALA A 327 6.93 -11.99 -13.36
CA ALA A 327 5.63 -11.62 -13.91
C ALA A 327 5.70 -10.20 -14.49
N SER A 328 5.13 -9.97 -15.67
CA SER A 328 5.10 -8.63 -16.26
C SER A 328 3.87 -7.85 -15.81
N GLN A 329 2.65 -8.35 -16.07
CA GLN A 329 1.40 -7.64 -15.74
C GLN A 329 0.36 -8.59 -15.13
N ILE A 330 -0.35 -8.08 -14.12
CA ILE A 330 -1.45 -8.77 -13.45
C ILE A 330 -2.58 -7.76 -13.29
N SER A 331 -3.76 -8.10 -13.79
CA SER A 331 -4.98 -7.31 -13.67
C SER A 331 -6.06 -8.16 -13.02
N LEU A 332 -6.65 -7.67 -11.93
CA LEU A 332 -7.76 -8.31 -11.23
C LEU A 332 -8.87 -7.26 -11.08
N CYS A 333 -10.05 -7.58 -11.61
CA CYS A 333 -11.20 -6.67 -11.60
C CYS A 333 -12.48 -7.37 -11.14
N ASN A 334 -13.33 -6.66 -10.41
CA ASN A 334 -14.65 -7.14 -9.98
C ASN A 334 -14.56 -8.48 -9.23
N LEU A 335 -13.94 -8.47 -8.05
CA LEU A 335 -13.88 -9.64 -7.18
C LEU A 335 -14.62 -9.37 -5.88
N GLY A 336 -15.38 -10.33 -5.37
CA GLY A 336 -16.06 -10.20 -4.07
C GLY A 336 -15.07 -10.24 -2.92
N ASN A 337 -14.81 -11.43 -2.34
CA ASN A 337 -13.90 -11.60 -1.21
C ASN A 337 -12.69 -12.48 -1.56
N PRO A 338 -11.70 -11.95 -2.31
CA PRO A 338 -10.58 -12.76 -2.75
C PRO A 338 -9.51 -12.91 -1.65
N ALA A 339 -9.02 -14.14 -1.50
CA ALA A 339 -7.85 -14.47 -0.70
C ALA A 339 -6.66 -14.72 -1.65
N LEU A 340 -5.74 -13.76 -1.75
CA LEU A 340 -4.64 -13.78 -2.73
C LEU A 340 -3.28 -13.83 -2.05
N MET A 341 -2.47 -14.83 -2.40
CA MET A 341 -1.06 -14.88 -2.05
C MET A 341 -0.20 -14.79 -3.31
N TYR A 342 0.60 -13.73 -3.39
CA TYR A 342 1.52 -13.50 -4.50
C TYR A 342 2.98 -13.51 -4.02
N VAL A 343 3.77 -14.41 -4.60
CA VAL A 343 5.20 -14.51 -4.33
C VAL A 343 5.98 -14.35 -5.64
N SER A 344 6.82 -13.32 -5.75
CA SER A 344 7.71 -13.21 -6.89
C SER A 344 9.09 -12.62 -6.68
N LYS A 345 10.02 -13.01 -7.56
CA LYS A 345 11.36 -12.39 -7.58
C LYS A 345 11.35 -11.04 -8.30
N LYS A 346 10.47 -10.85 -9.29
CA LYS A 346 10.27 -9.60 -10.05
C LYS A 346 8.83 -9.53 -10.54
N ALA A 347 8.12 -8.46 -10.17
CA ALA A 347 6.83 -8.08 -10.77
C ALA A 347 6.95 -6.66 -11.35
N SER A 348 6.44 -6.44 -12.56
CA SER A 348 6.47 -5.09 -13.16
C SER A 348 5.23 -4.29 -12.78
N GLN A 349 4.02 -4.75 -13.09
CA GLN A 349 2.78 -4.01 -12.81
C GLN A 349 1.69 -4.92 -12.25
N ILE A 350 0.98 -4.41 -11.24
CA ILE A 350 -0.19 -5.04 -10.61
C ILE A 350 -1.28 -3.99 -10.52
N SER A 351 -2.45 -4.31 -11.08
CA SER A 351 -3.66 -3.49 -11.02
C SER A 351 -4.79 -4.31 -10.40
N LEU A 352 -5.43 -3.74 -9.38
CA LEU A 352 -6.49 -4.34 -8.60
C LEU A 352 -7.63 -3.31 -8.50
N CYS A 353 -8.79 -3.61 -9.09
CA CYS A 353 -9.92 -2.68 -9.16
C CYS A 353 -11.25 -3.35 -8.75
N ASN A 354 -12.10 -2.62 -8.03
CA ASN A 354 -13.45 -3.07 -7.62
C ASN A 354 -13.40 -4.39 -6.85
N LEU A 355 -12.86 -4.34 -5.63
CA LEU A 355 -12.81 -5.50 -4.72
C LEU A 355 -13.58 -5.18 -3.43
N GLU A 356 -14.43 -6.06 -2.94
CA GLU A 356 -15.18 -5.79 -1.70
C GLU A 356 -14.28 -5.92 -0.47
N ASN A 357 -13.91 -7.14 -0.06
CA ASN A 357 -13.06 -7.37 1.12
C ASN A 357 -11.88 -8.30 0.81
N PRO A 358 -10.84 -7.80 0.12
CA PRO A 358 -9.73 -8.64 -0.28
C PRO A 358 -8.70 -8.82 0.85
N ALA A 359 -8.27 -10.07 1.04
CA ALA A 359 -7.13 -10.43 1.88
C ALA A 359 -5.92 -10.71 0.98
N LEU A 360 -4.96 -9.79 0.93
CA LEU A 360 -3.84 -9.84 -0.01
C LEU A 360 -2.49 -9.91 0.71
N MET A 361 -1.70 -10.93 0.38
CA MET A 361 -0.30 -11.03 0.78
C MET A 361 0.61 -10.93 -0.44
N TYR A 362 1.46 -9.92 -0.48
CA TYR A 362 2.42 -9.71 -1.54
C TYR A 362 3.86 -9.77 -1.01
N VAL A 363 4.64 -10.71 -1.54
CA VAL A 363 6.06 -10.86 -1.21
C VAL A 363 6.89 -10.75 -2.47
N SER A 364 7.76 -9.73 -2.55
CA SER A 364 8.70 -9.66 -3.68
C SER A 364 10.08 -9.10 -3.42
N LYS A 365 11.05 -9.53 -4.25
CA LYS A 365 12.40 -8.94 -4.22
C LYS A 365 12.45 -7.59 -4.95
N LYS A 366 11.60 -7.39 -5.97
CA LYS A 366 11.47 -6.14 -6.74
C LYS A 366 10.04 -6.03 -7.29
N ALA A 367 9.33 -4.97 -6.93
CA ALA A 367 8.07 -4.57 -7.57
C ALA A 367 8.23 -3.19 -8.19
N SER A 368 7.75 -2.97 -9.42
CA SER A 368 7.83 -1.65 -10.05
C SER A 368 6.62 -0.78 -9.72
N GLN A 369 5.39 -1.19 -10.08
CA GLN A 369 4.18 -0.38 -9.84
C GLN A 369 3.03 -1.25 -9.31
N ILE A 370 2.31 -0.71 -8.33
CA ILE A 370 1.09 -1.31 -7.77
C ILE A 370 0.02 -0.22 -7.72
N SER A 371 -1.13 -0.51 -8.33
CA SER A 371 -2.32 0.34 -8.31
C SER A 371 -3.49 -0.44 -7.74
N LEU A 372 -4.14 0.14 -6.74
CA LEU A 372 -5.28 -0.42 -6.02
C LEU A 372 -6.37 0.66 -5.96
N CYS A 373 -7.52 0.39 -6.58
CA CYS A 373 -8.62 1.36 -6.70
C CYS A 373 -9.97 0.72 -6.35
N ASN A 374 -10.85 1.47 -5.67
CA ASN A 374 -12.22 1.06 -5.32
C ASN A 374 -12.22 -0.28 -4.54
N LEU A 375 -11.67 -0.25 -3.32
CA LEU A 375 -11.69 -1.41 -2.43
C LEU A 375 -12.57 -1.12 -1.21
N GLY A 376 -13.40 -2.07 -0.77
CA GLY A 376 -14.19 -1.94 0.46
C GLY A 376 -13.29 -1.95 1.71
N ASN A 377 -13.08 -3.13 2.32
CA ASN A 377 -12.24 -3.27 3.53
C ASN A 377 -11.06 -4.22 3.29
N PRO A 378 -9.98 -3.76 2.63
CA PRO A 378 -8.88 -4.64 2.28
C PRO A 378 -7.90 -4.84 3.44
N ALA A 379 -7.48 -6.09 3.64
CA ALA A 379 -6.36 -6.45 4.49
C ALA A 379 -5.13 -6.74 3.61
N LEU A 380 -4.16 -5.80 3.56
CA LEU A 380 -2.99 -5.92 2.69
C LEU A 380 -1.69 -6.02 3.48
N MET A 381 -0.92 -7.07 3.21
CA MET A 381 0.46 -7.19 3.67
C MET A 381 1.41 -7.13 2.49
N TYR A 382 2.29 -6.12 2.47
CA TYR A 382 3.31 -5.95 1.44
C TYR A 382 4.71 -6.05 2.03
N VAL A 383 5.49 -7.00 1.54
CA VAL A 383 6.88 -7.19 1.93
C VAL A 383 7.77 -7.13 0.70
N SER A 384 8.68 -6.14 0.65
CA SER A 384 9.67 -6.12 -0.44
C SER A 384 11.06 -5.60 -0.11
N LYS A 385 12.04 -6.03 -0.92
CA LYS A 385 13.41 -5.47 -0.83
C LYS A 385 13.54 -4.12 -1.55
N LYS A 386 12.75 -3.89 -2.61
CA LYS A 386 12.68 -2.66 -3.40
C LYS A 386 11.28 -2.53 -4.02
N ALA A 387 10.59 -1.42 -3.75
CA ALA A 387 9.34 -1.05 -4.41
C ALA A 387 9.52 0.30 -5.13
N SER A 388 8.99 0.47 -6.34
CA SER A 388 9.22 1.68 -7.14
C SER A 388 8.07 2.70 -7.13
N GLN A 389 6.78 2.32 -7.07
CA GLN A 389 5.64 3.21 -6.80
C GLN A 389 4.43 2.41 -6.28
N ILE A 390 3.66 2.99 -5.35
CA ILE A 390 2.38 2.43 -4.86
C ILE A 390 1.34 3.54 -4.86
N SER A 391 0.20 3.29 -5.51
CA SER A 391 -0.97 4.15 -5.53
C SER A 391 -2.19 3.40 -4.99
N LEU A 392 -2.87 3.99 -4.02
CA LEU A 392 -4.05 3.45 -3.34
C LEU A 392 -5.12 4.54 -3.31
N CYS A 393 -6.26 4.30 -3.97
CA CYS A 393 -7.34 5.29 -4.11
C CYS A 393 -8.72 4.68 -3.83
N ASN A 394 -9.61 5.43 -3.17
CA ASN A 394 -10.99 5.03 -2.86
C ASN A 394 -11.05 3.69 -2.10
N LEU A 395 -10.55 3.70 -0.87
CA LEU A 395 -10.60 2.54 0.03
C LEU A 395 -11.54 2.84 1.19
N GLY A 396 -12.39 1.90 1.61
CA GLY A 396 -13.21 2.02 2.81
C GLY A 396 -12.36 2.02 4.09
N ASN A 397 -12.25 0.87 4.77
CA ASN A 397 -11.44 0.75 5.99
C ASN A 397 -10.27 -0.24 5.81
N PRO A 398 -9.15 0.19 5.22
CA PRO A 398 -8.07 -0.74 4.94
C PRO A 398 -7.11 -0.94 6.12
N ALA A 399 -6.72 -2.20 6.33
CA ALA A 399 -5.62 -2.57 7.21
C ALA A 399 -4.37 -2.86 6.36
N LEU A 400 -3.41 -1.93 6.34
CA LEU A 400 -2.21 -2.04 5.49
C LEU A 400 -0.93 -2.17 6.32
N MET A 401 -0.15 -3.21 6.03
CA MET A 401 1.21 -3.36 6.55
C MET A 401 2.21 -3.32 5.40
N TYR A 402 3.13 -2.35 5.44
CA TYR A 402 4.19 -2.19 4.45
C TYR A 402 5.57 -2.32 5.07
N VAL A 403 6.34 -3.29 4.61
CA VAL A 403 7.72 -3.53 5.06
C VAL A 403 8.68 -3.48 3.88
N SER A 404 9.64 -2.55 3.91
CA SER A 404 10.64 -2.44 2.84
C SER A 404 12.06 -2.05 3.27
N LYS A 405 13.06 -2.54 2.52
CA LYS A 405 14.44 -2.04 2.65
C LYS A 405 14.65 -0.70 1.93
N LYS A 406 13.96 -0.47 0.81
CA LYS A 406 14.00 0.76 0.01
C LYS A 406 12.63 0.95 -0.64
N ALA A 407 11.92 1.97 -0.18
CA ALA A 407 10.62 2.32 -0.72
C ALA A 407 10.73 3.62 -1.51
N SER A 408 10.08 3.63 -2.65
CA SER A 408 9.85 4.80 -3.49
C SER A 408 8.50 5.45 -3.15
N PRO A 409 8.00 6.46 -3.90
CA PRO A 409 6.83 7.24 -3.50
C PRO A 409 5.58 6.38 -3.24
N ILE A 410 4.83 6.78 -2.22
CA ILE A 410 3.52 6.21 -1.86
C ILE A 410 2.49 7.33 -1.89
N SER A 411 1.41 7.11 -2.65
CA SER A 411 0.25 7.99 -2.70
C SER A 411 -0.99 7.24 -2.22
N LEU A 412 -1.70 7.83 -1.28
CA LEU A 412 -2.91 7.29 -0.65
C LEU A 412 -3.97 8.40 -0.64
N CYS A 413 -5.09 8.20 -1.32
CA CYS A 413 -6.15 9.19 -1.46
C CYS A 413 -7.54 8.60 -1.20
N ASN A 414 -8.44 9.37 -0.59
CA ASN A 414 -9.84 9.01 -0.36
C ASN A 414 -9.97 7.67 0.39
N LEU A 415 -9.57 7.70 1.66
CA LEU A 415 -9.64 6.55 2.55
C LEU A 415 -10.58 6.86 3.72
N GLY A 416 -11.42 5.92 4.12
CA GLY A 416 -12.25 6.04 5.33
C GLY A 416 -11.39 6.00 6.60
N ASN A 417 -11.38 4.86 7.30
CA ASN A 417 -10.62 4.68 8.54
C ASN A 417 -9.47 3.69 8.37
N PRO A 418 -8.32 4.10 7.79
CA PRO A 418 -7.24 3.17 7.55
C PRO A 418 -6.35 2.96 8.78
N ALA A 419 -5.95 1.71 9.01
CA ALA A 419 -4.89 1.33 9.93
C ALA A 419 -3.62 1.04 9.11
N LEU A 420 -2.64 1.95 9.14
CA LEU A 420 -1.42 1.83 8.34
C LEU A 420 -0.19 1.65 9.22
N MET A 421 0.56 0.57 8.98
CA MET A 421 1.90 0.38 9.54
C MET A 421 2.95 0.40 8.43
N TYR A 422 3.87 1.34 8.51
CA TYR A 422 4.95 1.49 7.54
C TYR A 422 6.33 1.36 8.20
N VAL A 423 7.12 0.41 7.72
CA VAL A 423 8.48 0.16 8.21
C VAL A 423 9.47 0.18 7.06
N SER A 424 10.43 1.12 7.10
CA SER A 424 11.47 1.20 6.06
C SER A 424 12.87 1.60 6.51
N LYS A 425 13.91 1.04 5.87
CA LYS A 425 15.29 1.56 6.05
C LYS A 425 15.52 2.88 5.28
N LYS A 426 14.85 3.10 4.15
CA LYS A 426 14.92 4.34 3.34
C LYS A 426 13.57 4.55 2.66
N ALA A 427 12.90 5.65 3.00
CA ALA A 427 11.64 6.04 2.39
C ALA A 427 11.81 7.31 1.54
N SER A 428 11.23 7.27 0.35
CA SER A 428 10.97 8.40 -0.53
C SER A 428 9.68 9.14 -0.08
N PRO A 429 9.20 10.17 -0.82
CA PRO A 429 8.03 10.96 -0.42
C PRO A 429 6.78 10.11 -0.15
N ILE A 430 6.02 10.48 0.88
CA ILE A 430 4.71 9.91 1.18
C ILE A 430 3.69 11.04 1.13
N SER A 431 2.62 10.83 0.36
CA SER A 431 1.48 11.75 0.26
C SER A 431 0.21 11.03 0.68
N LEU A 432 -0.45 11.53 1.74
CA LEU A 432 -1.75 11.03 2.20
C LEU A 432 -2.77 12.17 2.14
N CYS A 433 -3.88 11.98 1.44
CA CYS A 433 -4.92 13.00 1.26
C CYS A 433 -6.33 12.43 1.49
N ASN A 434 -7.22 13.25 2.04
CA ASN A 434 -8.65 12.94 2.22
C ASN A 434 -8.86 11.64 3.01
N LEU A 435 -8.55 11.71 4.31
CA LEU A 435 -8.66 10.58 5.25
C LEU A 435 -9.57 10.95 6.41
N GLU A 436 -10.55 10.12 6.77
CA GLU A 436 -11.42 10.45 7.91
C GLU A 436 -10.69 10.28 9.24
N ASN A 437 -10.45 9.04 9.70
CA ASN A 437 -9.78 8.79 10.98
C ASN A 437 -8.67 7.73 10.84
N PRO A 438 -7.48 8.10 10.34
CA PRO A 438 -6.43 7.13 10.17
C PRO A 438 -5.60 6.91 11.43
N ALA A 439 -5.27 5.65 11.69
CA ALA A 439 -4.27 5.24 12.67
C ALA A 439 -2.96 4.92 11.94
N LEU A 440 -1.95 5.78 12.07
CA LEU A 440 -0.71 5.69 11.29
C LEU A 440 0.50 5.50 12.19
N MET A 441 1.23 4.40 11.94
CA MET A 441 2.54 4.16 12.54
C MET A 441 3.62 4.16 11.46
N TYR A 442 4.55 5.10 11.57
CA TYR A 442 5.67 5.21 10.64
C TYR A 442 7.01 5.05 11.36
N VAL A 443 7.81 4.08 10.89
CA VAL A 443 9.16 3.84 11.41
C VAL A 443 10.17 3.84 10.26
N SER A 444 11.11 4.78 10.28
CA SER A 444 12.21 4.75 9.31
C SER A 444 13.59 5.18 9.79
N LYS A 445 14.64 4.70 9.11
CA LYS A 445 16.01 5.22 9.35
C LYS A 445 16.26 6.52 8.59
N LYS A 446 15.62 6.75 7.45
CA LYS A 446 15.72 7.96 6.62
C LYS A 446 14.40 8.17 5.87
N ALA A 447 13.81 9.34 6.01
CA ALA A 447 12.66 9.81 5.25
C ALA A 447 13.00 11.11 4.53
N SER A 448 12.58 11.26 3.27
CA SER A 448 12.76 12.50 2.51
C SER A 448 11.66 13.52 2.84
N GLN A 449 10.42 13.25 2.47
CA GLN A 449 9.29 14.17 2.58
C GLN A 449 8.02 13.42 3.00
N ILE A 450 7.19 14.05 3.81
CA ILE A 450 5.87 13.54 4.20
C ILE A 450 4.89 14.70 4.10
N SER A 451 3.83 14.52 3.31
CA SER A 451 2.74 15.47 3.13
C SER A 451 1.43 14.81 3.53
N LEU A 452 0.77 15.35 4.54
CA LEU A 452 -0.56 14.90 4.97
C LEU A 452 -1.54 16.07 4.83
N CYS A 453 -2.62 15.88 4.06
CA CYS A 453 -3.61 16.93 3.80
C CYS A 453 -5.05 16.41 4.01
N ASN A 454 -5.93 17.26 4.51
CA ASN A 454 -7.37 16.97 4.68
C ASN A 454 -7.61 15.68 5.46
N LEU A 455 -7.20 15.65 6.73
CA LEU A 455 -7.50 14.52 7.62
C LEU A 455 -8.46 14.93 8.74
N GLY A 456 -9.41 14.07 9.09
CA GLY A 456 -10.35 14.31 10.19
C GLY A 456 -9.66 14.24 11.56
N ASN A 457 -9.63 13.04 12.17
CA ASN A 457 -8.99 12.81 13.48
C ASN A 457 -7.86 11.76 13.39
N PRO A 458 -6.71 12.11 12.80
CA PRO A 458 -5.59 11.18 12.67
C PRO A 458 -4.85 10.91 14.00
N ALA A 459 -4.55 9.65 14.29
CA ALA A 459 -3.61 9.25 15.34
C ALA A 459 -2.24 8.92 14.71
N LEU A 460 -1.24 9.79 14.92
CA LEU A 460 0.04 9.73 14.20
C LEU A 460 1.23 9.45 15.14
N ASN A 461 1.89 8.31 14.92
CA ASN A 461 3.16 7.96 15.56
C ASN A 461 4.30 7.92 14.55
N TYR A 462 5.23 8.86 14.67
CA TYR A 462 6.37 8.98 13.77
C TYR A 462 7.72 8.82 14.47
N VAL A 463 8.49 7.82 14.04
CA VAL A 463 9.84 7.56 14.56
C VAL A 463 10.86 7.53 13.43
N SER A 464 11.81 8.48 13.47
CA SER A 464 12.85 8.57 12.44
C SER A 464 14.24 8.91 12.95
N LYS A 465 15.29 8.31 12.36
CA LYS A 465 16.67 8.80 12.61
C LYS A 465 16.98 10.10 11.83
N LYS A 466 16.38 10.32 10.66
CA LYS A 466 16.57 11.52 9.83
C LYS A 466 15.32 11.77 8.97
N ALA A 467 14.71 12.94 9.10
CA ALA A 467 13.64 13.43 8.23
C ALA A 467 14.08 14.75 7.59
N SER A 468 13.82 14.94 6.30
CA SER A 468 14.13 16.23 5.66
C SER A 468 12.98 17.22 5.86
N GLN A 469 11.78 16.94 5.33
CA GLN A 469 10.63 17.85 5.46
C GLN A 469 9.35 17.11 5.84
N ILE A 470 8.50 17.78 6.61
CA ILE A 470 7.17 17.30 7.01
C ILE A 470 6.22 18.48 6.87
N SER A 471 5.13 18.27 6.13
CA SER A 471 4.07 19.26 5.92
C SER A 471 2.74 18.61 6.30
N LEU A 472 2.01 19.21 7.24
CA LEU A 472 0.64 18.82 7.59
C LEU A 472 -0.27 20.03 7.37
N CYS A 473 -1.38 19.82 6.68
CA CYS A 473 -2.35 20.87 6.39
C CYS A 473 -3.80 20.38 6.55
N ASN A 474 -4.69 21.26 7.02
CA ASN A 474 -6.14 21.04 7.09
C ASN A 474 -6.51 19.80 7.93
N LEU A 475 -6.09 19.75 9.20
CA LEU A 475 -6.52 18.70 10.15
C LEU A 475 -7.41 19.27 11.25
N ARG A 476 -8.43 18.52 11.69
CA ARG A 476 -9.33 18.98 12.76
C ARG A 476 -8.71 18.78 14.15
N ASN A 477 -8.44 17.53 14.53
CA ASN A 477 -7.82 17.19 15.83
C ASN A 477 -6.67 16.20 15.62
N LEU A 478 -5.52 16.48 16.23
CA LEU A 478 -4.31 15.72 15.97
C LEU A 478 -3.54 15.42 17.26
N PRO A 479 -3.59 14.18 17.79
CA PRO A 479 -2.55 13.65 18.65
C PRO A 479 -1.35 13.18 17.80
N LEU A 480 -0.25 13.95 17.83
CA LEU A 480 0.97 13.61 17.12
C LEU A 480 2.16 13.44 18.07
N LEU A 481 2.76 12.25 18.04
CA LEU A 481 4.05 11.99 18.66
C LEU A 481 5.14 11.90 17.59
N TYR A 482 6.08 12.83 17.66
CA TYR A 482 7.22 12.88 16.77
C TYR A 482 8.53 12.71 17.50
N VAL A 483 9.27 11.67 17.14
CA VAL A 483 10.61 11.42 17.68
C VAL A 483 11.62 11.35 16.54
N SER A 484 12.57 12.29 16.51
CA SER A 484 13.68 12.20 15.57
C SER A 484 15.06 12.60 16.07
N LYS A 485 16.12 12.01 15.51
CA LYS A 485 17.49 12.48 15.79
C LYS A 485 17.82 13.76 15.01
N LYS A 486 17.25 13.97 13.82
CA LYS A 486 17.46 15.15 12.98
C LYS A 486 16.21 15.39 12.12
N ALA A 487 15.66 16.60 12.18
CA ALA A 487 14.65 17.10 11.25
C ALA A 487 15.15 18.41 10.61
N SER A 488 14.96 18.61 9.31
CA SER A 488 15.33 19.88 8.68
C SER A 488 14.19 20.89 8.80
N GLN A 489 12.99 20.59 8.28
CA GLN A 489 11.85 21.52 8.30
C GLN A 489 10.55 20.81 8.71
N ILE A 490 9.69 21.52 9.43
CA ILE A 490 8.37 21.07 9.87
C ILE A 490 7.41 22.23 9.68
N ASN A 491 6.36 22.03 8.88
CA ASN A 491 5.34 23.01 8.60
C ASN A 491 3.97 22.44 8.98
N LEU A 492 3.21 23.18 9.79
CA LEU A 492 1.83 22.86 10.19
C LEU A 492 0.95 24.08 9.90
N CYS A 493 -0.13 23.90 9.12
CA CYS A 493 -0.98 24.99 8.68
C CYS A 493 -2.47 24.62 8.72
N ASN A 494 -3.33 25.56 9.14
CA ASN A 494 -4.80 25.41 9.11
C ASN A 494 -5.29 24.21 9.93
N GLU A 495 -5.00 24.21 11.22
CA GLU A 495 -5.35 23.10 12.11
C GLU A 495 -6.38 23.55 13.15
N GLY A 496 -7.26 22.66 13.59
CA GLY A 496 -8.15 22.94 14.72
C GLY A 496 -7.37 22.93 16.05
N ASN A 497 -7.38 21.81 16.75
CA ASN A 497 -6.77 21.67 18.08
C ASN A 497 -5.69 20.57 18.10
N PRO A 498 -4.46 20.84 17.63
CA PRO A 498 -3.41 19.83 17.62
C PRO A 498 -2.76 19.69 19.01
N ALA A 499 -2.62 18.45 19.47
CA ALA A 499 -1.83 18.05 20.63
C ALA A 499 -0.52 17.39 20.16
N LEU A 500 0.58 18.13 20.25
CA LEU A 500 1.85 17.73 19.62
C LEU A 500 2.96 17.57 20.65
N MET A 501 3.57 16.39 20.66
CA MET A 501 4.81 16.14 21.39
C MET A 501 5.96 15.95 20.41
N TYR A 502 6.91 16.87 20.43
CA TYR A 502 8.09 16.83 19.58
C TYR A 502 9.37 16.64 20.39
N VAL A 503 10.11 15.59 20.05
CA VAL A 503 11.42 15.31 20.66
C VAL A 503 12.47 15.18 19.58
N SER A 504 13.46 16.10 19.57
CA SER A 504 14.61 15.93 18.67
C SER A 504 15.98 16.35 19.19
N LYS A 505 17.04 15.73 18.63
CA LYS A 505 18.41 16.21 18.92
C LYS A 505 18.77 17.47 18.12
N LYS A 506 18.22 17.66 16.93
CA LYS A 506 18.45 18.84 16.07
C LYS A 506 17.22 19.08 15.19
N ALA A 507 16.70 20.30 15.22
CA ALA A 507 15.72 20.82 14.27
C ALA A 507 16.28 22.10 13.63
N SER A 508 16.14 22.28 12.31
CA SER A 508 16.57 23.53 11.67
C SER A 508 15.44 24.57 11.72
N GLN A 509 14.27 24.29 11.16
CA GLN A 509 13.15 25.24 11.11
C GLN A 509 11.82 24.56 11.48
N ILE A 510 10.98 25.29 12.20
CA ILE A 510 9.62 24.89 12.57
C ILE A 510 8.72 26.09 12.32
N SER A 511 7.67 25.90 11.50
CA SER A 511 6.67 26.92 11.18
C SER A 511 5.29 26.39 11.49
N LEU A 512 4.56 27.06 12.39
CA LEU A 512 3.16 26.75 12.70
C LEU A 512 2.31 27.98 12.43
N CYS A 513 1.27 27.84 11.59
CA CYS A 513 0.42 28.95 11.19
C CYS A 513 -1.06 28.56 11.24
N ASN A 514 -1.93 29.50 11.61
CA ASN A 514 -3.39 29.33 11.59
C ASN A 514 -3.85 28.08 12.35
N LEU A 515 -3.51 27.99 13.65
CA LEU A 515 -4.03 26.91 14.52
C LEU A 515 -5.01 27.52 15.52
N GLY A 516 -6.07 26.77 15.89
CA GLY A 516 -7.02 27.15 16.94
C GLY A 516 -6.37 27.14 18.33
N ASN A 517 -6.58 26.07 19.10
CA ASN A 517 -6.06 25.92 20.46
C ASN A 517 -5.03 24.78 20.56
N PRO A 518 -3.78 24.98 20.11
CA PRO A 518 -2.79 23.91 20.12
C PRO A 518 -2.13 23.72 21.49
N ALA A 519 -1.94 22.47 21.88
CA ALA A 519 -1.13 22.07 23.04
C ALA A 519 0.19 21.48 22.55
N LEU A 520 1.28 22.23 22.66
CA LEU A 520 2.57 21.83 22.09
C LEU A 520 3.66 21.69 23.16
N MET A 521 4.31 20.52 23.17
CA MET A 521 5.51 20.28 23.95
C MET A 521 6.69 20.06 23.01
N TYR A 522 7.69 20.93 23.11
CA TYR A 522 8.90 20.85 22.30
C TYR A 522 10.14 20.64 23.16
N VAL A 523 10.87 19.55 22.88
CA VAL A 523 12.13 19.23 23.55
C VAL A 523 13.24 19.06 22.51
N SER A 524 14.26 19.93 22.53
CA SER A 524 15.42 19.72 21.68
C SER A 524 16.80 20.12 22.22
N LYS A 525 17.86 19.49 21.70
CA LYS A 525 19.24 19.94 22.02
C LYS A 525 19.65 21.18 21.22
N LYS A 526 19.13 21.37 20.00
CA LYS A 526 19.41 22.54 19.14
C LYS A 526 18.21 22.80 18.23
N ALA A 527 17.71 24.02 18.23
CA ALA A 527 16.76 24.54 17.25
C ALA A 527 17.35 25.81 16.61
N SER A 528 17.29 25.96 15.28
CA SER A 528 17.77 27.19 14.65
C SER A 528 16.67 28.27 14.63
N GLN A 529 15.51 27.99 14.05
CA GLN A 529 14.41 28.95 13.91
C GLN A 529 13.06 28.32 14.26
N ILE A 530 12.22 29.07 14.97
CA ILE A 530 10.84 28.70 15.31
C ILE A 530 9.97 29.91 15.03
N SER A 531 8.95 29.73 14.18
CA SER A 531 7.98 30.76 13.83
C SER A 531 6.57 30.25 14.11
N LEU A 532 5.84 30.95 14.97
CA LEU A 532 4.44 30.64 15.31
C LEU A 532 3.59 31.87 15.00
N CYS A 533 2.57 31.73 14.15
CA CYS A 533 1.75 32.85 13.70
C CYS A 533 0.26 32.50 13.70
N ASN A 534 -0.60 33.48 14.01
CA ASN A 534 -2.07 33.36 13.92
C ASN A 534 -2.61 32.17 14.73
N LEU A 535 -2.53 32.30 16.05
CA LEU A 535 -2.85 31.25 17.01
C LEU A 535 -3.84 31.80 18.02
N GLU A 536 -4.94 31.08 18.28
CA GLU A 536 -5.99 31.59 19.17
C GLU A 536 -5.53 31.53 20.64
N ASN A 537 -5.53 30.35 21.27
CA ASN A 537 -5.05 30.18 22.65
C ASN A 537 -4.10 28.98 22.77
N PRO A 538 -2.81 29.13 22.41
CA PRO A 538 -1.88 28.01 22.48
C PRO A 538 -1.29 27.83 23.88
N ALA A 539 -1.16 26.57 24.29
CA ALA A 539 -0.39 26.17 25.46
C ALA A 539 0.96 25.60 25.00
N LEU A 540 2.04 26.35 25.21
CA LEU A 540 3.37 26.01 24.68
C LEU A 540 4.40 25.80 25.79
N MET A 541 5.02 24.62 25.78
CA MET A 541 6.20 24.32 26.58
C MET A 541 7.41 24.09 25.68
N TYR A 542 8.44 24.93 25.82
CA TYR A 542 9.67 24.82 25.07
C TYR A 542 10.88 24.58 25.97
N VAL A 543 11.59 23.49 25.71
CA VAL A 543 12.84 23.15 26.41
C VAL A 543 13.96 22.94 25.42
N SER A 544 15.00 23.79 25.46
CA SER A 544 16.20 23.54 24.64
C SER A 544 17.55 23.91 25.22
N LYS A 545 18.62 23.25 24.74
CA LYS A 545 19.99 23.66 25.11
C LYS A 545 20.46 24.88 24.32
N LYS A 546 20.02 25.06 23.08
CA LYS A 546 20.35 26.20 22.22
C LYS A 546 19.19 26.49 21.26
N ALA A 547 18.71 27.73 21.25
CA ALA A 547 17.81 28.26 20.24
C ALA A 547 18.45 29.50 19.60
N SER A 548 18.44 29.63 18.27
CA SER A 548 18.95 30.84 17.64
C SER A 548 17.88 31.94 17.57
N GLN A 549 16.74 31.68 16.93
CA GLN A 549 15.67 32.66 16.75
C GLN A 549 14.30 32.05 17.06
N ILE A 550 13.46 32.82 17.74
CA ILE A 550 12.06 32.48 18.06
C ILE A 550 11.22 33.70 17.74
N SER A 551 10.22 33.54 16.88
CA SER A 551 9.26 34.58 16.49
C SER A 551 7.86 34.09 16.77
N LEU A 552 7.12 34.81 17.61
CA LEU A 552 5.72 34.51 17.94
C LEU A 552 4.89 35.76 17.59
N CYS A 553 3.94 35.63 16.68
CA CYS A 553 3.14 36.76 16.18
C CYS A 553 1.64 36.43 16.16
N ASN A 554 0.79 37.44 16.41
CA ASN A 554 -0.68 37.34 16.29
C ASN A 554 -1.24 36.16 17.11
N LEU A 555 -1.06 36.24 18.42
CA LEU A 555 -1.54 35.23 19.36
C LEU A 555 -2.65 35.84 20.22
N GLY A 556 -3.74 35.11 20.46
CA GLY A 556 -4.77 35.53 21.41
C GLY A 556 -4.25 35.50 22.84
N ASN A 557 -4.58 34.48 23.64
CA ASN A 557 -4.11 34.36 25.03
C ASN A 557 -3.21 33.12 25.21
N PRO A 558 -1.92 33.20 24.85
CA PRO A 558 -1.04 32.06 24.95
C PRO A 558 -0.45 31.88 26.35
N ALA A 559 -0.40 30.63 26.81
CA ALA A 559 0.34 30.24 28.00
C ALA A 559 1.73 29.71 27.58
N LEU A 560 2.79 30.48 27.82
CA LEU A 560 4.14 30.15 27.35
C LEU A 560 5.12 29.88 28.48
N MET A 561 5.76 28.71 28.43
CA MET A 561 6.92 28.39 29.26
C MET A 561 8.14 28.13 28.39
N TYR A 562 9.19 28.93 28.59
CA TYR A 562 10.43 28.81 27.85
C TYR A 562 11.62 28.54 28.79
N VAL A 563 12.32 27.44 28.54
CA VAL A 563 13.53 27.08 29.27
C VAL A 563 14.68 26.83 28.29
N SER A 564 15.73 27.65 28.36
CA SER A 564 16.94 27.38 27.58
C SER A 564 18.28 27.70 28.21
N LYS A 565 19.35 27.00 27.78
CA LYS A 565 20.71 27.38 28.19
C LYS A 565 21.26 28.58 27.42
N LYS A 566 20.86 28.76 26.16
CA LYS A 566 21.26 29.89 25.30
C LYS A 566 20.16 30.19 24.29
N ALA A 567 19.70 31.43 24.25
CA ALA A 567 18.83 31.97 23.19
C ALA A 567 19.52 33.19 22.56
N SER A 568 19.54 33.30 21.22
CA SER A 568 20.13 34.49 20.59
C SER A 568 19.11 35.62 20.45
N GLN A 569 17.96 35.38 19.82
CA GLN A 569 16.92 36.39 19.60
C GLN A 569 15.53 35.81 19.87
N ILE A 570 14.69 36.59 20.54
CA ILE A 570 13.29 36.28 20.82
C ILE A 570 12.47 37.51 20.50
N SER A 571 11.50 37.34 19.61
CA SER A 571 10.56 38.40 19.21
C SER A 571 9.14 37.93 19.45
N LEU A 572 8.39 38.63 20.30
CA LEU A 572 6.97 38.40 20.53
C LEU A 572 6.20 39.67 20.12
N CYS A 573 5.27 39.55 19.18
CA CYS A 573 4.49 40.68 18.67
C CYS A 573 2.98 40.38 18.63
N ASN A 574 2.13 41.37 18.90
CA ASN A 574 0.67 41.26 18.78
C ASN A 574 0.12 40.07 19.59
N LEU A 575 0.29 40.13 20.91
CA LEU A 575 -0.25 39.12 21.82
C LEU A 575 -1.32 39.75 22.71
N GLY A 576 -2.38 39.01 23.06
CA GLY A 576 -3.38 39.44 24.03
C GLY A 576 -2.82 39.52 25.46
N ASN A 577 -3.28 38.66 26.36
CA ASN A 577 -2.89 38.67 27.79
C ASN A 577 -2.09 37.43 28.18
N PRO A 578 -0.82 37.30 27.74
CA PRO A 578 -0.09 36.06 27.96
C PRO A 578 0.55 35.98 29.35
N PRO A 579 0.37 34.86 30.10
CA PRO A 579 1.31 34.47 31.14
C PRO A 579 2.58 33.91 30.49
N LEU A 580 3.71 34.56 30.76
CA LEU A 580 5.00 34.28 30.14
C LEU A 580 6.06 33.98 31.21
N MET A 581 6.59 32.76 31.21
CA MET A 581 7.75 32.40 32.03
C MET A 581 8.98 32.13 31.16
N TYR A 582 10.04 32.90 31.38
CA TYR A 582 11.30 32.75 30.69
C TYR A 582 12.45 32.47 31.64
N VAL A 583 13.14 31.34 31.42
CA VAL A 583 14.33 30.97 32.18
C VAL A 583 15.49 30.70 31.23
N SER A 584 16.56 31.50 31.31
CA SER A 584 17.78 31.18 30.55
C SER A 584 19.11 31.49 31.21
N LYS A 585 20.17 30.77 30.81
CA LYS A 585 21.54 31.14 31.26
C LYS A 585 22.10 32.33 30.48
N LYS A 586 21.75 32.50 29.21
CA LYS A 586 22.20 33.60 28.35
C LYS A 586 21.12 33.92 27.30
N ALA A 587 20.70 35.18 27.22
CA ALA A 587 19.86 35.72 26.16
C ALA A 587 20.55 36.93 25.53
N SER A 588 20.60 37.03 24.20
CA SER A 588 21.22 38.20 23.55
C SER A 588 20.20 39.33 23.37
N HIS A 589 19.11 39.12 22.63
CA HIS A 589 18.08 40.15 22.38
C HIS A 589 16.68 39.59 22.65
N ILE A 590 15.86 40.39 23.32
CA ILE A 590 14.45 40.09 23.60
C ILE A 590 13.64 41.33 23.24
N ASN A 591 12.74 41.18 22.28
CA ASN A 591 11.86 42.25 21.81
C ASN A 591 10.41 41.81 22.03
N LEU A 592 9.66 42.54 22.85
CA LEU A 592 8.23 42.33 23.06
C LEU A 592 7.49 43.59 22.64
N CYS A 593 6.57 43.49 21.68
CA CYS A 593 5.84 44.64 21.15
C CYS A 593 4.33 44.36 21.04
N ASN A 594 3.50 45.39 21.25
CA ASN A 594 2.05 45.32 21.08
C ASN A 594 1.43 44.15 21.88
N LEU A 595 1.60 44.20 23.20
CA LEU A 595 0.97 43.23 24.11
C LEU A 595 -0.16 43.91 24.88
N GLY A 596 -1.23 43.19 25.21
CA GLY A 596 -2.27 43.65 26.12
C GLY A 596 -1.74 43.81 27.55
N ASN A 597 -2.15 42.90 28.45
CA ASN A 597 -1.74 42.90 29.86
C ASN A 597 -0.92 41.65 30.17
N PRO A 598 0.38 41.58 29.79
CA PRO A 598 1.17 40.38 30.04
C PRO A 598 1.65 40.29 31.50
N ALA A 599 1.62 39.07 32.02
CA ALA A 599 2.28 38.70 33.26
C ALA A 599 3.60 37.98 32.93
N LEU A 600 4.73 38.64 33.17
CA LEU A 600 6.04 38.24 32.66
C LEU A 600 7.01 38.00 33.81
N MET A 601 7.51 36.76 33.90
CA MET A 601 8.61 36.41 34.80
C MET A 601 9.86 36.07 33.98
N TYR A 602 10.91 36.88 34.15
CA TYR A 602 12.18 36.68 33.47
C TYR A 602 13.31 36.40 34.45
N VAL A 603 13.96 35.26 34.28
CA VAL A 603 15.13 34.87 35.07
C VAL A 603 16.30 34.56 34.15
N SER A 604 17.39 35.34 34.25
CA SER A 604 18.63 35.00 33.53
C SER A 604 19.95 35.26 34.22
N LYS A 605 21.02 34.57 33.80
CA LYS A 605 22.37 34.90 34.28
C LYS A 605 23.01 36.06 33.49
N LYS A 606 22.69 36.23 32.22
CA LYS A 606 23.18 37.31 31.37
C LYS A 606 22.13 37.64 30.30
N ALA A 607 21.74 38.90 30.21
CA ALA A 607 20.94 39.43 29.11
C ALA A 607 21.70 40.61 28.46
N SER A 608 21.79 40.65 27.13
CA SER A 608 22.44 41.80 26.47
C SER A 608 21.46 42.95 26.27
N GLN A 609 20.36 42.76 25.54
CA GLN A 609 19.37 43.81 25.27
C GLN A 609 17.95 43.30 25.46
N ILE A 610 17.11 44.14 26.08
CA ILE A 610 15.68 43.89 26.28
C ILE A 610 14.94 45.14 25.86
N SER A 611 13.99 45.01 24.93
CA SER A 611 13.14 46.08 24.45
C SER A 611 11.67 45.68 24.63
N LEU A 612 10.92 46.46 25.39
CA LEU A 612 9.47 46.28 25.57
C LEU A 612 8.76 47.55 25.10
N CYS A 613 7.87 47.45 24.12
CA CYS A 613 7.19 48.61 23.54
C CYS A 613 5.67 48.36 23.41
N ASN A 614 4.86 49.40 23.60
CA ASN A 614 3.41 49.36 23.39
C ASN A 614 2.75 48.21 24.18
N LEU A 615 2.80 48.30 25.51
CA LEU A 615 2.10 47.36 26.38
C LEU A 615 1.00 48.08 27.15
N GLY A 616 -0.12 47.40 27.42
CA GLY A 616 -1.19 47.90 28.28
C GLY A 616 -0.73 48.02 29.74
N ASN A 617 -1.17 47.11 30.60
CA ASN A 617 -0.83 47.08 32.03
C ASN A 617 0.04 45.86 32.35
N PRO A 618 1.36 45.89 32.05
CA PRO A 618 2.22 44.74 32.25
C PRO A 618 2.62 44.57 33.72
N VAL A 619 2.62 43.33 34.19
CA VAL A 619 3.26 42.94 35.46
C VAL A 619 4.57 42.22 35.12
N LEU A 620 5.70 42.88 35.40
CA LEU A 620 7.02 42.33 35.06
C LEU A 620 7.87 42.08 36.30
N MET A 621 8.37 40.86 36.42
CA MET A 621 9.44 40.53 37.36
C MET A 621 10.70 40.14 36.59
N TYR A 622 11.77 40.91 36.79
CA TYR A 622 13.05 40.68 36.15
C TYR A 622 14.15 40.39 37.17
N VAL A 623 14.79 39.22 37.04
CA VAL A 623 15.92 38.81 37.87
C VAL A 623 17.10 38.46 36.99
N SER A 624 18.19 39.25 37.08
CA SER A 624 19.43 38.93 36.34
C SER A 624 20.72 39.16 37.11
N LYS A 625 21.75 38.34 36.84
CA LYS A 625 23.09 38.66 37.34
C LYS A 625 23.67 39.89 36.61
N ASN A 626 23.56 39.95 35.29
CA ASN A 626 24.07 41.04 34.45
C ASN A 626 23.08 41.36 33.31
N ALA A 627 22.68 42.62 33.18
CA ALA A 627 21.95 43.13 32.02
C ALA A 627 22.74 44.28 31.38
N SER A 628 22.90 44.31 30.04
CA SER A 628 23.61 45.42 29.40
C SER A 628 22.69 46.59 29.11
N GLN A 629 21.56 46.39 28.43
CA GLN A 629 20.62 47.46 28.08
C GLN A 629 19.17 47.01 28.25
N ILE A 630 18.34 47.88 28.82
CA ILE A 630 16.90 47.69 28.98
C ILE A 630 16.21 48.95 28.50
N SER A 631 15.27 48.82 27.58
CA SER A 631 14.45 49.91 27.05
C SER A 631 12.97 49.54 27.19
N LEU A 632 12.21 50.32 27.96
CA LEU A 632 10.75 50.18 28.05
C LEU A 632 10.10 51.47 27.55
N CYS A 633 9.18 51.38 26.59
CA CYS A 633 8.54 52.54 25.98
C CYS A 633 7.03 52.33 25.81
N ASN A 634 6.23 53.39 25.96
CA ASN A 634 4.78 53.37 25.70
C ASN A 634 4.08 52.25 26.49
N LEU A 635 4.15 52.32 27.81
CA LEU A 635 3.42 51.40 28.70
C LEU A 635 2.26 52.17 29.33
N GLY A 636 1.10 51.52 29.51
CA GLY A 636 -0.02 52.02 30.32
C GLY A 636 0.37 52.09 31.79
N ASN A 637 -0.23 51.27 32.67
CA ASN A 637 0.09 51.21 34.10
C ASN A 637 1.00 50.01 34.45
N PRO A 638 2.34 50.09 34.29
CA PRO A 638 3.22 48.97 34.52
C PRO A 638 3.57 48.78 36.01
N ALA A 639 3.50 47.53 36.48
CA ALA A 639 4.04 47.11 37.77
C ALA A 639 5.36 46.36 37.56
N LEU A 640 6.49 47.00 37.86
CA LEU A 640 7.82 46.50 37.50
C LEU A 640 8.69 46.26 38.73
N MET A 641 9.21 45.03 38.85
CA MET A 641 10.24 44.68 39.81
C MET A 641 11.51 44.25 39.10
N TYR A 642 12.60 44.97 39.33
CA TYR A 642 13.90 44.69 38.72
C TYR A 642 14.97 44.41 39.78
N VAL A 643 15.60 43.24 39.70
CA VAL A 643 16.69 42.84 40.58
C VAL A 643 17.91 42.44 39.76
N SER A 644 19.03 43.16 39.93
CA SER A 644 20.29 42.75 39.28
C SER A 644 21.59 42.99 40.04
N LYS A 645 22.66 42.24 39.72
CA LYS A 645 24.00 42.58 40.26
C LYS A 645 24.67 43.70 39.46
N LYS A 646 24.48 43.76 38.14
CA LYS A 646 25.03 44.82 37.27
C LYS A 646 24.04 45.15 36.16
N ALA A 647 23.75 46.43 35.97
CA ALA A 647 23.02 46.96 34.82
C ALA A 647 23.83 48.08 34.16
N SER A 648 24.02 48.08 32.84
CA SER A 648 24.79 49.15 32.18
C SER A 648 23.91 50.34 31.83
N LYS A 649 22.83 50.16 31.05
CA LYS A 649 21.92 51.24 30.64
C LYS A 649 20.46 50.84 30.81
N ILE A 650 19.65 51.71 31.40
CA ILE A 650 18.20 51.54 31.53
C ILE A 650 17.53 52.80 31.00
N SER A 651 16.59 52.63 30.08
CA SER A 651 15.81 53.71 29.48
C SER A 651 14.33 53.40 29.65
N LEU A 652 13.57 54.32 30.25
CA LEU A 652 12.13 54.22 30.41
C LEU A 652 11.51 55.50 29.84
N CYS A 653 10.60 55.37 28.87
CA CYS A 653 10.00 56.52 28.21
C CYS A 653 8.48 56.35 28.05
N ASN A 654 7.71 57.43 28.17
CA ASN A 654 6.26 57.44 27.91
C ASN A 654 5.52 56.36 28.72
N LEU A 655 5.49 56.50 30.06
CA LEU A 655 4.76 55.58 30.94
C LEU A 655 3.70 56.36 31.74
N VAL A 656 2.54 55.75 31.95
CA VAL A 656 1.44 56.34 32.73
C VAL A 656 1.35 55.63 34.09
N ASN A 657 1.35 56.36 35.21
CA ASN A 657 1.30 55.80 36.58
C ASN A 657 2.21 54.56 36.84
N PRO A 658 3.51 54.57 36.46
CA PRO A 658 4.35 53.39 36.65
C PRO A 658 4.71 53.14 38.12
N ALA A 659 4.55 51.89 38.59
CA ALA A 659 5.01 51.43 39.89
C ALA A 659 6.31 50.63 39.76
N LEU A 660 7.46 51.24 40.07
CA LEU A 660 8.78 50.68 39.80
C LEU A 660 9.58 50.41 41.08
N MET A 661 10.03 49.18 41.25
CA MET A 661 11.03 48.81 42.25
C MET A 661 12.32 48.35 41.57
N TYR A 662 13.42 49.05 41.83
CA TYR A 662 14.73 48.72 41.29
C TYR A 662 15.76 48.44 42.39
N VAL A 663 16.38 47.27 42.32
CA VAL A 663 17.45 46.87 43.24
C VAL A 663 18.69 46.43 42.47
N SER A 664 19.81 47.14 42.63
CA SER A 664 21.08 46.70 42.04
C SER A 664 22.36 46.94 42.83
N LYS A 665 23.41 46.14 42.57
CA LYS A 665 24.74 46.43 43.14
C LYS A 665 25.50 47.50 42.35
N LYS A 666 25.33 47.59 41.04
CA LYS A 666 25.95 48.61 40.17
C LYS A 666 25.03 48.93 39.00
N ALA A 667 24.73 50.21 38.79
CA ALA A 667 24.09 50.73 37.59
C ALA A 667 24.99 51.81 36.95
N SER A 668 25.18 51.80 35.63
CA SER A 668 25.99 52.85 34.98
C SER A 668 25.14 54.05 34.57
N GLN A 669 24.07 53.85 33.79
CA GLN A 669 23.20 54.92 33.29
C GLN A 669 21.73 54.55 33.45
N ILE A 670 20.93 55.49 33.96
CA ILE A 670 19.48 55.38 34.07
C ILE A 670 18.88 56.65 33.48
N SER A 671 17.96 56.49 32.54
CA SER A 671 17.25 57.59 31.88
C SER A 671 15.75 57.34 31.97
N LEU A 672 15.02 58.22 32.64
CA LEU A 672 13.55 58.21 32.67
C LEU A 672 13.03 59.49 32.02
N CYS A 673 12.15 59.37 31.03
CA CYS A 673 11.61 60.51 30.30
C CYS A 673 10.09 60.39 30.12
N ASN A 674 9.36 61.50 30.20
CA ASN A 674 7.91 61.55 29.92
C ASN A 674 7.13 60.51 30.75
N LEU A 675 7.12 60.67 32.09
CA LEU A 675 6.32 59.81 32.97
C LEU A 675 5.25 60.64 33.68
N GLU A 676 4.03 60.13 33.70
CA GLU A 676 2.90 60.71 34.41
C GLU A 676 2.70 59.98 35.74
N ASN A 677 2.68 60.70 36.86
CA ASN A 677 2.52 60.20 38.25
C ASN A 677 3.33 58.93 38.61
N PRO A 678 4.67 58.90 38.41
CA PRO A 678 5.46 57.71 38.68
C PRO A 678 5.71 57.48 40.19
N ALA A 679 5.54 56.23 40.64
CA ALA A 679 5.92 55.75 41.98
C ALA A 679 7.22 54.92 41.89
N LEU A 680 8.35 55.51 42.32
CA LEU A 680 9.68 54.96 42.08
C LEU A 680 10.44 54.67 43.37
N MET A 681 10.90 53.42 43.51
CA MET A 681 11.85 53.04 44.55
C MET A 681 13.15 52.51 43.93
N TYR A 682 14.26 53.17 44.24
CA TYR A 682 15.57 52.80 43.74
C TYR A 682 16.56 52.53 44.88
N VAL A 683 17.17 51.34 44.87
CA VAL A 683 18.18 50.94 45.84
C VAL A 683 19.44 50.46 45.11
N SER A 684 20.56 51.17 45.29
CA SER A 684 21.84 50.69 44.73
C SER A 684 23.10 50.91 45.55
N LYS A 685 24.13 50.07 45.35
CA LYS A 685 25.46 50.33 45.95
C LYS A 685 26.27 51.37 45.17
N LYS A 686 26.16 51.45 43.85
CA LYS A 686 26.84 52.44 43.00
C LYS A 686 25.98 52.77 41.77
N ALA A 687 25.73 54.04 41.52
CA ALA A 687 25.14 54.55 40.28
C ALA A 687 26.08 55.59 39.65
N SER A 688 26.35 55.55 38.34
CA SER A 688 27.22 56.56 37.72
C SER A 688 26.42 57.79 37.27
N GLN A 689 25.38 57.62 36.45
CA GLN A 689 24.56 58.72 35.90
C GLN A 689 23.08 58.39 35.99
N ILE A 690 22.28 59.36 36.45
CA ILE A 690 20.82 59.28 36.49
C ILE A 690 20.27 60.56 35.85
N SER A 691 19.43 60.40 34.83
CA SER A 691 18.77 61.49 34.12
C SER A 691 17.28 61.30 34.18
N LEU A 692 16.56 62.28 34.70
CA LEU A 692 15.11 62.31 34.80
C LEU A 692 14.59 63.56 34.10
N CYS A 693 13.73 63.40 33.10
CA CYS A 693 13.23 64.52 32.29
C CYS A 693 11.71 64.42 32.09
N ASN A 694 10.99 65.56 32.14
CA ASN A 694 9.56 65.63 31.85
C ASN A 694 8.73 64.65 32.70
N LEU A 695 8.64 64.92 34.01
CA LEU A 695 7.91 64.08 34.96
C LEU A 695 6.80 64.88 35.64
N GLU A 696 5.57 64.37 35.61
CA GLU A 696 4.42 64.99 36.26
C GLU A 696 4.13 64.29 37.60
N ASN A 697 4.07 65.03 38.70
CA ASN A 697 3.82 64.57 40.08
C ASN A 697 4.55 63.27 40.52
N PRO A 698 5.89 63.20 40.40
CA PRO A 698 6.62 61.99 40.76
C PRO A 698 6.76 61.80 42.28
N ALA A 699 6.54 60.58 42.76
CA ALA A 699 6.87 60.13 44.11
C ALA A 699 8.10 59.21 44.08
N GLN A 700 9.24 59.66 44.63
CA GLN A 700 10.52 58.95 44.47
C GLN A 700 11.27 58.74 45.78
N ILE A 701 11.79 57.52 45.97
CA ILE A 701 12.74 57.17 47.03
C ILE A 701 14.02 56.63 46.40
N TYR A 702 15.13 57.30 46.65
CA TYR A 702 16.44 56.91 46.15
C TYR A 702 17.42 56.66 47.29
N VAL A 703 17.95 55.44 47.37
CA VAL A 703 18.93 55.04 48.38
C VAL A 703 20.19 54.53 47.69
N SER A 704 21.32 55.23 47.89
CA SER A 704 22.60 54.75 47.33
C SER A 704 23.85 54.94 48.19
N LYS A 705 24.86 54.07 48.04
CA LYS A 705 26.16 54.31 48.70
C LYS A 705 27.06 55.30 47.94
N LYS A 706 26.99 55.37 46.61
CA LYS A 706 27.73 56.32 45.76
C LYS A 706 26.93 56.65 44.50
N ALA A 707 26.75 57.92 44.19
CA ALA A 707 26.18 58.42 42.94
C ALA A 707 27.15 59.43 42.29
N SER A 708 27.47 59.35 41.00
CA SER A 708 28.40 60.34 40.40
C SER A 708 27.67 61.59 39.90
N GLN A 709 26.66 61.45 39.05
CA GLN A 709 25.88 62.57 38.50
C GLN A 709 24.38 62.27 38.52
N ILE A 710 23.58 63.22 38.97
CA ILE A 710 22.11 63.19 38.93
C ILE A 710 21.65 64.45 38.20
N SER A 711 20.84 64.31 37.16
CA SER A 711 20.25 65.42 36.40
C SER A 711 18.73 65.27 36.40
N LEU A 712 18.02 66.25 36.94
CA LEU A 712 16.56 66.32 36.95
C LEU A 712 16.13 67.58 36.18
N CYS A 713 15.30 67.42 35.15
CA CYS A 713 14.85 68.52 34.30
C CYS A 713 13.32 68.45 34.08
N ASN A 714 12.63 69.58 34.09
CA ASN A 714 11.18 69.68 33.79
C ASN A 714 10.34 68.72 34.66
N LEU A 715 10.29 68.95 35.98
CA LEU A 715 9.40 68.19 36.87
C LEU A 715 8.34 69.09 37.52
N GLU A 716 7.10 68.66 37.44
CA GLU A 716 5.95 69.35 38.03
C GLU A 716 5.62 68.70 39.38
N ASN A 717 5.63 69.49 40.47
CA ASN A 717 5.33 69.10 41.86
C ASN A 717 5.95 67.77 42.37
N PRO A 718 7.28 67.61 42.34
CA PRO A 718 7.91 66.35 42.75
C PRO A 718 8.03 66.17 44.28
N ALA A 719 7.71 64.96 44.76
CA ALA A 719 7.99 64.49 46.13
C ALA A 719 9.20 63.54 46.13
N LEU A 720 10.36 64.03 46.57
CA LEU A 720 11.63 63.33 46.39
C LEU A 720 12.35 63.07 47.73
N MET A 721 12.78 61.84 47.96
CA MET A 721 13.66 61.48 49.07
C MET A 721 14.97 60.88 48.55
N TYR A 722 16.10 61.54 48.83
CA TYR A 722 17.43 61.09 48.43
C TYR A 722 18.33 60.84 49.64
N VAL A 723 18.79 59.59 49.78
CA VAL A 723 19.73 59.18 50.83
C VAL A 723 21.01 58.66 50.18
N SER A 724 22.13 59.34 50.40
CA SER A 724 23.42 58.88 49.85
C SER A 724 24.63 59.02 50.79
N LYS A 725 25.65 58.16 50.66
CA LYS A 725 26.92 58.35 51.41
C LYS A 725 27.90 59.29 50.70
N LYS A 726 27.89 59.35 49.36
CA LYS A 726 28.74 60.23 48.53
C LYS A 726 28.01 60.52 47.21
N ALA A 727 27.84 61.80 46.87
CA ALA A 727 27.36 62.26 45.56
C ALA A 727 28.35 63.28 44.98
N SER A 728 28.65 63.25 43.67
CA SER A 728 29.64 64.17 43.08
C SER A 728 29.00 65.42 42.46
N GLN A 729 27.90 65.28 41.73
CA GLN A 729 27.19 66.41 41.09
C GLN A 729 25.68 66.15 41.01
N ILE A 730 24.87 67.16 41.32
CA ILE A 730 23.42 67.17 41.13
C ILE A 730 23.05 68.43 40.34
N SER A 731 22.29 68.28 39.28
CA SER A 731 21.77 69.39 38.46
C SER A 731 20.25 69.33 38.42
N LEU A 732 19.59 70.39 38.87
CA LEU A 732 18.13 70.53 38.88
C LEU A 732 17.75 71.74 38.03
N CYS A 733 16.92 71.53 37.00
CA CYS A 733 16.50 72.58 36.08
C CYS A 733 14.97 72.54 35.86
N ASN A 734 14.30 73.71 35.83
CA ASN A 734 12.87 73.83 35.51
C ASN A 734 11.99 72.93 36.39
N LEU A 735 11.93 73.19 37.71
CA LEU A 735 11.02 72.48 38.62
C LEU A 735 9.93 73.43 39.11
N GLY A 736 8.68 72.96 39.18
CA GLY A 736 7.54 73.72 39.71
C GLY A 736 7.65 74.00 41.21
N ASN A 737 6.88 73.30 42.04
CA ASN A 737 6.96 73.37 43.51
C ASN A 737 7.54 72.07 44.09
N PRO A 738 8.87 71.89 44.10
CA PRO A 738 9.48 70.67 44.60
C PRO A 738 9.55 70.66 46.15
N ALA A 739 9.31 69.48 46.77
CA ALA A 739 9.54 69.23 48.20
C ALA A 739 10.60 68.12 48.43
N PRO A 740 11.87 68.31 48.02
CA PRO A 740 12.88 67.29 48.14
C PRO A 740 13.56 67.28 49.52
N MET A 741 13.80 66.07 50.04
CA MET A 741 14.61 65.81 51.22
C MET A 741 15.93 65.15 50.81
N TYR A 742 17.05 65.79 51.11
CA TYR A 742 18.40 65.30 50.81
C TYR A 742 19.19 65.00 52.09
N VAL A 743 19.67 63.77 52.21
CA VAL A 743 20.53 63.33 53.31
C VAL A 743 21.84 62.77 52.74
N SER A 744 22.97 63.45 53.00
CA SER A 744 24.29 63.02 52.52
C SER A 744 25.43 63.16 53.55
N LYS A 745 26.45 62.29 53.49
CA LYS A 745 27.69 62.45 54.30
C LYS A 745 28.75 63.35 53.67
N LYS A 746 28.74 63.57 52.35
CA LYS A 746 29.64 64.48 51.61
C LYS A 746 28.83 65.20 50.54
N ALA A 747 28.90 66.52 50.47
CA ALA A 747 28.06 67.26 49.54
C ALA A 747 28.51 67.12 48.08
N PRO A 748 27.56 67.08 47.15
CA PRO A 748 27.78 67.22 45.72
C PRO A 748 28.02 68.68 45.31
N LYS A 749 28.58 68.90 44.10
CA LYS A 749 28.37 70.17 43.37
C LYS A 749 26.88 70.24 42.98
N ILE A 750 26.15 71.24 43.45
CA ILE A 750 24.72 71.40 43.14
C ILE A 750 24.55 72.58 42.20
N SER A 751 23.84 72.37 41.09
CA SER A 751 23.38 73.43 40.19
C SER A 751 21.86 73.45 40.20
N LEU A 752 21.26 74.57 40.62
CA LEU A 752 19.81 74.79 40.63
C LEU A 752 19.47 75.93 39.68
N CYS A 753 18.60 75.68 38.69
CA CYS A 753 18.18 76.69 37.71
C CYS A 753 16.66 76.66 37.50
N ASN A 754 15.99 77.82 37.42
CA ASN A 754 14.56 77.96 37.11
C ASN A 754 13.65 77.12 38.04
N LEU A 755 13.62 77.47 39.33
CA LEU A 755 12.75 76.82 40.33
C LEU A 755 11.58 77.75 40.69
N GLY A 756 10.36 77.20 40.87
CA GLY A 756 9.19 77.92 41.40
C GLY A 756 9.33 78.25 42.90
N ASN A 757 8.46 77.70 43.76
CA ASN A 757 8.55 77.86 45.22
C ASN A 757 8.99 76.55 45.89
N PRO A 758 10.30 76.28 46.00
CA PRO A 758 10.79 75.01 46.54
C PRO A 758 10.82 75.01 48.08
N ALA A 759 10.42 73.89 48.68
CA ALA A 759 10.62 73.58 50.12
C ALA A 759 11.75 72.55 50.25
N LEU A 760 12.98 73.04 50.43
CA LEU A 760 14.21 72.24 50.39
C LEU A 760 14.68 71.91 51.81
N MET A 761 14.79 70.63 52.16
CA MET A 761 15.45 70.19 53.38
C MET A 761 16.77 69.48 53.06
N TYR A 762 17.88 70.01 53.57
CA TYR A 762 19.23 69.50 53.30
C TYR A 762 19.99 69.19 54.59
N VAL A 763 20.50 67.97 54.70
CA VAL A 763 21.30 67.49 55.85
C VAL A 763 22.64 66.96 55.34
N SER A 764 23.75 67.63 55.69
CA SER A 764 25.10 67.23 55.27
C SER A 764 26.21 67.64 56.23
N LYS A 765 27.35 66.92 56.19
CA LYS A 765 28.53 67.18 57.04
C LYS A 765 29.60 68.10 56.42
N LYS A 766 29.69 68.23 55.08
CA LYS A 766 30.67 69.11 54.38
C LYS A 766 30.14 69.50 52.99
N ALA A 767 29.99 70.79 52.71
CA ALA A 767 29.60 71.37 51.42
C ALA A 767 30.78 71.96 50.62
N SER A 768 30.80 71.87 49.28
CA SER A 768 31.91 72.38 48.46
C SER A 768 31.55 73.38 47.35
N GLN A 769 30.35 73.34 46.74
CA GLN A 769 29.90 74.37 45.77
C GLN A 769 28.40 74.26 45.47
N ILE A 770 27.65 75.38 45.55
CA ILE A 770 26.25 75.51 45.13
C ILE A 770 26.18 76.66 44.12
N SER A 771 25.56 76.42 42.96
CA SER A 771 25.29 77.43 41.93
C SER A 771 23.78 77.56 41.76
N LEU A 772 23.27 78.79 41.89
CA LEU A 772 21.85 79.12 41.85
C LEU A 772 21.58 80.11 40.71
N CYS A 773 20.51 79.93 39.94
CA CYS A 773 20.09 80.85 38.89
C CYS A 773 18.56 80.85 38.75
N ASN A 774 17.91 82.02 38.67
CA ASN A 774 16.46 82.19 38.49
C ASN A 774 15.57 81.34 39.44
N LEU A 775 15.41 81.78 40.68
CA LEU A 775 14.59 81.09 41.71
C LEU A 775 13.40 81.95 42.13
N GLY A 776 12.22 81.35 42.38
CA GLY A 776 11.15 81.95 43.18
C GLY A 776 11.48 81.98 44.68
N LYS A 777 10.51 82.29 45.56
CA LYS A 777 10.73 82.44 47.03
C LYS A 777 11.04 81.06 47.66
N PRO A 778 12.29 80.74 48.04
CA PRO A 778 12.63 79.41 48.53
C PRO A 778 12.56 79.32 50.07
N ALA A 779 12.03 78.21 50.59
CA ALA A 779 12.18 77.82 51.99
C ALA A 779 13.32 76.78 52.09
N LEU A 780 14.49 77.21 52.56
CA LEU A 780 15.69 76.38 52.69
C LEU A 780 15.96 76.09 54.16
N MET A 781 15.91 74.82 54.56
CA MET A 781 16.36 74.38 55.89
C MET A 781 17.64 73.56 55.75
N TYR A 782 18.75 74.12 56.23
CA TYR A 782 20.06 73.49 56.25
C TYR A 782 20.41 73.04 57.68
N VAL A 783 20.62 71.74 57.88
CA VAL A 783 21.02 71.20 59.18
C VAL A 783 22.45 70.63 59.07
N SER A 784 23.40 71.35 59.67
CA SER A 784 24.78 70.93 59.85
C SER A 784 24.91 70.16 61.17
N LYS A 785 25.52 68.97 61.16
CA LYS A 785 25.91 68.21 62.37
C LYS A 785 27.26 67.55 62.24
#